data_AF-A0A356TAD9-F1
#
_entry.id   AF-A0A356TAD9-F1
#
_cell.length_a   1.000
_cell.length_b   1.000
_cell.length_c   1.000
_cell.angle_alpha   90.00
_cell.angle_beta   90.00
_cell.angle_gamma   90.00
#
_symmetry.space_group_name_H-M   'P 1'
#
loop_
_entity.id
_entity.type
_entity.pdbx_description
1 polymer ?
#
loop_
_entity_poly.entity_id
_entity_poly.type
_entity_poly.pdbx_seq_one_letter_code
_entity_poly.pdbx_strand_id
1 'polypeptide(L)'
;AQLAEALEGLPVSDLGVPVTQLDAVLESLERSVSHLAFGFFESPYFLGDPENESVDDTFDLNRVTGEARIDRALVPIFIVVPKETETHRQPFRTTFYAHGYGSLNLEAIAFAGLTANHGVATVSITAPGHGLPLGDDLRPLLEAVLASSCLAPLGRAIAEDRARDLNGDGSADSAGLYFSAYMFHTRDTLRQSVVDWLQAIRIVRSWQGHPDFPEGRDWEPATVPLRSSRFDVEFDGDIDGDGDRDLAGDFDGDGVPDLGGWDVPYGQWGSSLGGILSMLNTGVEPAITAAAPVSGGGGLFDLGLRTSLGTARNPIWLRVMGPIVASQPSGGPSPQTACEAGSRSLFFELPDLSERARTEFACVSEASLDEGDVLFLANLTNGETRCAAVGPEGRFRTQIPTSRGDRLSVLIYDDAVGRMDLGTCRFDEDVEEGEAPDVLDVIETWRSGNGDGDGACGTCAVYQGQVFEAGSPLVAPAEGLGLARQTPDLRRLAGLAQIAVDPADPINYARRVFLDPVMAEDVTPRTRSIMVLNTAGDTTVPPSTGNAYARAAGILAFLPPDAPIELTDYTAPSRVQGAWGQPTPDDVLIARHVLEGLARLERHPVEGAPQFLFDVDDLSEGRQFFSPRGNRQLAEAEGGLRPMRLDPPLRWGRVSARAIDAFGDPWRTRGDFEGFSVVLNAMTIPNGQHVLLPVDPDKVFDEGEYLLNAIGWYLASGGSELVWETLEDPFCLEDSSCVRP
;
A
#
# COMPACT_ATOMS: atom_id res chain seq x y z
N ALA A 1 -22.84 -4.91 -18.23
CA ALA A 1 -23.72 -3.96 -18.96
C ALA A 1 -23.92 -2.61 -18.24
N GLN A 2 -24.85 -2.43 -17.29
CA GLN A 2 -25.13 -1.10 -16.69
C GLN A 2 -23.92 -0.50 -15.94
N LEU A 3 -23.19 -1.32 -15.19
CA LEU A 3 -21.95 -0.90 -14.54
C LEU A 3 -20.85 -0.55 -15.56
N ALA A 4 -20.77 -1.26 -16.69
CA ALA A 4 -19.81 -0.96 -17.76
C ALA A 4 -20.04 0.45 -18.33
N GLU A 5 -21.30 0.77 -18.64
CA GLU A 5 -21.72 2.09 -19.14
C GLU A 5 -21.45 3.20 -18.10
N ALA A 6 -21.62 2.90 -16.81
CA ALA A 6 -21.26 3.80 -15.72
C ALA A 6 -19.75 4.03 -15.57
N LEU A 7 -18.95 2.97 -15.70
CA LEU A 7 -17.49 3.03 -15.59
C LEU A 7 -16.86 3.77 -16.78
N GLU A 8 -17.41 3.67 -18.00
CA GLU A 8 -16.94 4.44 -19.16
C GLU A 8 -16.98 5.97 -18.94
N GLY A 9 -17.86 6.46 -18.05
CA GLY A 9 -17.98 7.87 -17.70
C GLY A 9 -17.09 8.33 -16.53
N LEU A 10 -16.37 7.42 -15.88
CA LEU A 10 -15.55 7.66 -14.69
C LEU A 10 -14.05 7.74 -15.04
N PRO A 11 -13.21 8.42 -14.24
CA PRO A 11 -11.76 8.25 -14.30
C PRO A 11 -11.36 6.85 -13.80
N VAL A 12 -11.56 5.82 -14.64
CA VAL A 12 -11.36 4.39 -14.29
C VAL A 12 -9.91 4.07 -13.88
N SER A 13 -8.95 4.92 -14.23
CA SER A 13 -7.57 4.80 -13.76
C SER A 13 -7.46 4.74 -12.24
N ASP A 14 -8.36 5.42 -11.53
CA ASP A 14 -8.35 5.51 -10.06
C ASP A 14 -8.92 4.24 -9.40
N LEU A 15 -9.56 3.37 -10.20
CA LEU A 15 -10.04 2.04 -9.82
C LEU A 15 -9.03 0.91 -10.11
N GLY A 16 -7.80 1.27 -10.50
CA GLY A 16 -6.73 0.30 -10.76
C GLY A 16 -6.84 -0.44 -12.10
N VAL A 17 -7.74 -0.02 -13.00
CA VAL A 17 -7.96 -0.65 -14.31
C VAL A 17 -7.53 0.31 -15.43
N PRO A 18 -6.47 0.00 -16.19
CA PRO A 18 -6.15 0.70 -17.43
C PRO A 18 -7.31 0.62 -18.41
N VAL A 19 -7.60 1.72 -19.12
CA VAL A 19 -8.68 1.77 -20.14
C VAL A 19 -8.55 0.65 -21.17
N THR A 20 -7.31 0.26 -21.52
CA THR A 20 -7.04 -0.83 -22.47
C THR A 20 -7.41 -2.22 -21.96
N GLN A 21 -7.59 -2.39 -20.65
CA GLN A 21 -7.92 -3.65 -19.99
C GLN A 21 -9.39 -3.70 -19.54
N LEU A 22 -10.12 -2.57 -19.62
CA LEU A 22 -11.48 -2.45 -19.10
C LEU A 22 -12.44 -3.48 -19.72
N ASP A 23 -12.42 -3.65 -21.04
CA ASP A 23 -13.28 -4.61 -21.74
C ASP A 23 -13.04 -6.05 -21.25
N ALA A 24 -11.78 -6.45 -21.06
CA ALA A 24 -11.43 -7.78 -20.58
C ALA A 24 -11.84 -8.01 -19.11
N VAL A 25 -11.67 -6.99 -18.25
CA VAL A 25 -12.16 -7.02 -16.87
C VAL A 25 -13.68 -7.18 -16.85
N LEU A 26 -14.41 -6.40 -17.64
CA LEU A 26 -15.86 -6.47 -17.74
C LEU A 26 -16.33 -7.82 -18.27
N GLU A 27 -15.66 -8.40 -19.28
CA GLU A 27 -15.95 -9.74 -19.77
C GLU A 27 -15.77 -10.80 -18.67
N SER A 28 -14.73 -10.68 -17.83
CA SER A 28 -14.53 -11.58 -16.70
C SER A 28 -15.67 -11.52 -15.67
N LEU A 29 -16.21 -10.32 -15.40
CA LEU A 29 -17.34 -10.12 -14.51
C LEU A 29 -18.63 -10.67 -15.14
N GLU A 30 -18.90 -10.32 -16.40
CA GLU A 30 -20.07 -10.80 -17.12
C GLU A 30 -20.10 -12.31 -17.27
N ARG A 31 -18.93 -12.97 -17.33
CA ARG A 31 -18.82 -14.42 -17.33
C ARG A 31 -19.25 -15.03 -15.99
N SER A 32 -18.71 -14.53 -14.88
CA SER A 32 -18.69 -15.28 -13.61
C SER A 32 -19.47 -14.65 -12.45
N VAL A 33 -19.93 -13.40 -12.55
CA VAL A 33 -20.64 -12.67 -11.49
C VAL A 33 -22.14 -12.61 -11.76
N SER A 34 -22.95 -12.89 -10.73
CA SER A 34 -24.42 -12.81 -10.78
C SER A 34 -24.87 -11.37 -10.56
N HIS A 35 -24.49 -10.80 -9.42
CA HIS A 35 -24.89 -9.47 -8.99
C HIS A 35 -23.86 -8.87 -8.04
N LEU A 36 -24.05 -7.59 -7.72
CA LEU A 36 -23.18 -6.77 -6.89
C LEU A 36 -24.02 -6.15 -5.77
N ALA A 37 -23.49 -6.13 -4.55
CA ALA A 37 -24.14 -5.47 -3.42
C ALA A 37 -23.23 -4.36 -2.84
N PHE A 38 -23.87 -3.27 -2.44
CA PHE A 38 -23.25 -2.09 -1.87
C PHE A 38 -23.92 -1.79 -0.54
N GLY A 39 -23.13 -1.44 0.47
CA GLY A 39 -23.69 -1.10 1.77
C GLY A 39 -22.69 -0.43 2.67
N PHE A 40 -23.08 -0.30 3.94
CA PHE A 40 -22.27 0.32 4.97
C PHE A 40 -22.46 -0.40 6.30
N PHE A 41 -21.46 -0.33 7.16
CA PHE A 41 -21.59 -0.75 8.56
C PHE A 41 -20.85 0.21 9.49
N GLU A 42 -21.29 0.28 10.75
CA GLU A 42 -20.54 1.01 11.78
C GLU A 42 -19.40 0.14 12.33
N SER A 43 -18.20 0.71 12.38
CA SER A 43 -17.01 0.13 13.02
C SER A 43 -16.57 0.97 14.23
N PRO A 44 -16.10 0.36 15.32
CA PRO A 44 -15.48 1.11 16.41
C PRO A 44 -14.19 1.80 15.92
N TYR A 45 -14.07 3.08 16.20
CA TYR A 45 -12.97 3.92 15.72
C TYR A 45 -12.13 4.44 16.90
N PHE A 46 -10.83 4.17 16.89
CA PHE A 46 -9.92 4.44 18.00
C PHE A 46 -8.96 5.61 17.73
N LEU A 47 -8.97 6.19 16.52
CA LEU A 47 -8.11 7.29 16.07
C LEU A 47 -8.76 8.66 16.29
N GLY A 48 -9.35 8.87 17.46
CA GLY A 48 -9.96 10.17 17.77
C GLY A 48 -11.28 10.38 17.04
N ASP A 49 -11.41 11.50 16.34
CA ASP A 49 -12.63 11.89 15.59
C ASP A 49 -12.45 11.51 14.11
N PRO A 50 -13.25 10.56 13.57
CA PRO A 50 -13.12 10.11 12.18
C PRO A 50 -13.40 11.20 11.14
N GLU A 51 -14.06 12.31 11.52
CA GLU A 51 -14.32 13.44 10.60
C GLU A 51 -13.21 14.49 10.62
N ASN A 52 -12.34 14.48 11.64
CA ASN A 52 -11.30 15.49 11.86
C ASN A 52 -9.98 14.82 12.31
N GLU A 53 -9.56 13.78 11.60
CA GLU A 53 -8.36 13.01 11.93
C GLU A 53 -7.09 13.89 11.89
N SER A 54 -6.27 13.78 12.92
CA SER A 54 -5.01 14.50 13.08
C SER A 54 -3.80 13.56 13.03
N VAL A 55 -2.66 14.08 12.57
CA VAL A 55 -1.35 13.39 12.64
C VAL A 55 -0.94 12.99 14.07
N ASP A 56 -1.52 13.63 15.08
CA ASP A 56 -1.26 13.34 16.50
C ASP A 56 -2.24 12.32 17.10
N ASP A 57 -3.31 11.96 16.37
CA ASP A 57 -4.27 10.96 16.83
C ASP A 57 -3.61 9.57 16.87
N THR A 58 -3.79 8.90 18.00
CA THR A 58 -3.26 7.57 18.28
C THR A 58 -4.25 6.80 19.14
N PHE A 59 -4.11 5.47 19.21
CA PHE A 59 -4.98 4.64 20.04
C PHE A 59 -4.76 4.96 21.53
N ASP A 60 -5.72 5.66 22.13
CA ASP A 60 -5.82 5.83 23.58
C ASP A 60 -6.53 4.62 24.18
N LEU A 61 -5.76 3.55 24.45
CA LEU A 61 -6.23 2.27 25.01
C LEU A 61 -5.34 1.84 26.17
N ASN A 62 -5.93 1.69 27.35
CA ASN A 62 -5.31 1.01 28.47
C ASN A 62 -5.38 -0.51 28.25
N ARG A 63 -4.25 -1.10 27.86
CA ARG A 63 -4.15 -2.54 27.57
C ARG A 63 -4.39 -3.47 28.76
N VAL A 64 -4.38 -2.95 30.00
CA VAL A 64 -4.62 -3.74 31.22
C VAL A 64 -6.10 -3.75 31.59
N THR A 65 -6.76 -2.59 31.51
CA THR A 65 -8.18 -2.47 31.89
C THR A 65 -9.15 -2.66 30.73
N GLY A 66 -8.68 -2.47 29.49
CA GLY A 66 -9.51 -2.42 28.29
C GLY A 66 -10.24 -1.09 28.09
N GLU A 67 -10.00 -0.09 28.93
CA GLU A 67 -10.57 1.25 28.77
C GLU A 67 -9.94 1.94 27.57
N ALA A 68 -10.77 2.46 26.66
CA ALA A 68 -10.31 3.19 25.48
C ALA A 68 -11.23 4.36 25.13
N ARG A 69 -10.68 5.35 24.44
CA ARG A 69 -11.46 6.32 23.66
C ARG A 69 -11.96 5.62 22.40
N ILE A 70 -13.28 5.56 22.23
CA ILE A 70 -13.93 4.89 21.11
C ILE A 70 -14.98 5.84 20.53
N ASP A 71 -14.86 6.12 19.24
CA ASP A 71 -15.90 6.72 18.41
C ASP A 71 -16.46 5.67 17.43
N ARG A 72 -17.30 6.08 16.47
CA ARG A 72 -17.82 5.22 15.42
C ARG A 72 -17.55 5.83 14.06
N ALA A 73 -17.06 5.01 13.13
CA ALA A 73 -16.92 5.37 11.73
C ALA A 73 -17.83 4.50 10.89
N LEU A 74 -18.47 5.11 9.88
CA LEU A 74 -19.17 4.37 8.85
C LEU A 74 -18.15 3.81 7.85
N VAL A 75 -18.26 2.53 7.54
CA VAL A 75 -17.35 1.82 6.64
C VAL A 75 -18.12 1.33 5.42
N PRO A 76 -17.81 1.87 4.22
CA PRO A 76 -18.33 1.34 2.97
C PRO A 76 -17.89 -0.10 2.73
N ILE A 77 -18.84 -0.95 2.35
CA ILE A 77 -18.65 -2.36 1.98
C ILE A 77 -19.16 -2.61 0.57
N PHE A 78 -18.38 -3.35 -0.21
CA PHE A 78 -18.68 -3.76 -1.58
C PHE A 78 -18.58 -5.27 -1.68
N ILE A 79 -19.57 -5.89 -2.30
CA ILE A 79 -19.72 -7.34 -2.37
C ILE A 79 -19.94 -7.77 -3.82
N VAL A 80 -19.23 -8.81 -4.24
CA VAL A 80 -19.34 -9.43 -5.56
C VAL A 80 -19.79 -10.88 -5.39
N VAL A 81 -20.97 -11.21 -5.91
CA VAL A 81 -21.58 -12.54 -5.77
C VAL A 81 -21.41 -13.35 -7.06
N PRO A 82 -20.81 -14.56 -7.01
CA PRO A 82 -20.64 -15.42 -8.18
C PRO A 82 -21.98 -15.89 -8.77
N LYS A 83 -21.95 -16.37 -10.01
CA LYS A 83 -23.06 -17.15 -10.58
C LYS A 83 -23.08 -18.56 -10.03
N GLU A 84 -24.28 -19.09 -9.79
CA GLU A 84 -24.44 -20.51 -9.55
C GLU A 84 -24.07 -21.34 -10.78
N THR A 85 -23.43 -22.48 -10.54
CA THR A 85 -23.12 -23.51 -11.54
C THR A 85 -23.52 -24.88 -11.02
N GLU A 86 -23.19 -25.94 -11.77
CA GLU A 86 -23.32 -27.31 -11.25
C GLU A 86 -22.38 -27.60 -10.07
N THR A 87 -21.26 -26.88 -9.97
CA THR A 87 -20.19 -27.14 -8.99
C THR A 87 -20.16 -26.17 -7.80
N HIS A 88 -20.73 -24.97 -7.92
CA HIS A 88 -20.78 -23.98 -6.85
C HIS A 88 -22.16 -23.31 -6.78
N ARG A 89 -22.69 -23.14 -5.58
CA ARG A 89 -24.02 -22.58 -5.28
C ARG A 89 -23.99 -21.74 -4.03
N GLN A 90 -25.00 -20.89 -3.84
CA GLN A 90 -25.18 -20.15 -2.60
C GLN A 90 -25.42 -21.13 -1.43
N PRO A 91 -24.92 -20.84 -0.22
CA PRO A 91 -23.99 -19.76 0.10
C PRO A 91 -22.57 -20.02 -0.44
N PHE A 92 -22.00 -19.05 -1.13
CA PHE A 92 -20.66 -19.12 -1.68
C PHE A 92 -19.60 -19.00 -0.59
N ARG A 93 -18.43 -19.60 -0.85
CA ARG A 93 -17.23 -19.31 -0.06
C ARG A 93 -16.88 -17.84 -0.20
N THR A 94 -16.40 -17.24 0.88
CA THR A 94 -16.12 -15.80 0.92
C THR A 94 -14.63 -15.55 1.05
N THR A 95 -14.12 -14.61 0.24
CA THR A 95 -12.82 -13.99 0.45
C THR A 95 -12.98 -12.49 0.69
N PHE A 96 -12.15 -11.97 1.58
CA PHE A 96 -12.03 -10.54 1.80
C PHE A 96 -10.92 -9.97 0.90
N TYR A 97 -11.22 -8.90 0.17
CA TYR A 97 -10.25 -8.20 -0.66
C TYR A 97 -9.85 -6.88 0.00
N ALA A 98 -8.57 -6.73 0.33
CA ALA A 98 -8.03 -5.46 0.81
C ALA A 98 -7.41 -4.68 -0.35
N HIS A 99 -7.85 -3.43 -0.52
CA HIS A 99 -7.41 -2.55 -1.61
C HIS A 99 -6.02 -1.94 -1.36
N GLY A 100 -5.41 -1.43 -2.43
CA GLY A 100 -4.12 -0.77 -2.47
C GLY A 100 -4.14 0.66 -1.90
N TYR A 101 -2.95 1.22 -1.72
CA TYR A 101 -2.74 2.56 -1.17
C TYR A 101 -3.31 3.63 -2.10
N GLY A 102 -4.18 4.50 -1.57
CA GLY A 102 -4.83 5.58 -2.33
C GLY A 102 -6.06 5.16 -3.14
N SER A 103 -6.39 3.86 -3.18
CA SER A 103 -7.63 3.37 -3.83
C SER A 103 -8.80 3.26 -2.82
N LEU A 104 -9.83 2.49 -3.16
CA LEU A 104 -11.01 2.24 -2.33
C LEU A 104 -11.54 0.81 -2.53
N ASN A 105 -12.58 0.44 -1.79
CA ASN A 105 -13.19 -0.89 -1.86
C ASN A 105 -13.55 -1.39 -3.27
N LEU A 106 -13.91 -0.48 -4.19
CA LEU A 106 -14.24 -0.77 -5.58
C LEU A 106 -13.09 -1.33 -6.42
N GLU A 107 -11.83 -1.19 -6.02
CA GLU A 107 -10.68 -1.80 -6.73
C GLU A 107 -10.88 -3.31 -6.94
N ALA A 108 -11.65 -3.97 -6.05
CA ALA A 108 -12.01 -5.37 -6.17
C ALA A 108 -12.64 -5.73 -7.55
N ILE A 109 -13.32 -4.79 -8.23
CA ILE A 109 -13.89 -4.99 -9.57
C ILE A 109 -12.84 -5.48 -10.57
N ALA A 110 -11.61 -5.00 -10.46
CA ALA A 110 -10.52 -5.35 -11.37
C ALA A 110 -10.18 -6.86 -11.36
N PHE A 111 -10.57 -7.58 -10.31
CA PHE A 111 -10.10 -8.94 -10.04
C PHE A 111 -11.22 -9.92 -9.67
N ALA A 112 -12.36 -9.44 -9.16
CA ALA A 112 -13.38 -10.27 -8.55
C ALA A 112 -14.00 -11.29 -9.52
N GLY A 113 -14.07 -10.98 -10.83
CA GLY A 113 -14.54 -11.92 -11.85
C GLY A 113 -13.71 -13.20 -11.91
N LEU A 114 -12.39 -13.10 -11.71
CA LEU A 114 -11.49 -14.25 -11.71
C LEU A 114 -11.67 -15.10 -10.45
N THR A 115 -11.84 -14.49 -9.28
CA THR A 115 -12.14 -15.27 -8.05
C THR A 115 -13.55 -15.89 -8.11
N ALA A 116 -14.52 -15.18 -8.68
CA ALA A 116 -15.89 -15.66 -8.84
C ALA A 116 -15.97 -16.87 -9.80
N ASN A 117 -15.06 -16.96 -10.78
CA ASN A 117 -14.93 -18.12 -11.64
C ASN A 117 -14.70 -19.44 -10.87
N HIS A 118 -14.13 -19.36 -9.67
CA HIS A 118 -13.92 -20.49 -8.76
C HIS A 118 -14.99 -20.63 -7.67
N GLY A 119 -16.13 -19.95 -7.80
CA GLY A 119 -17.23 -19.99 -6.82
C GLY A 119 -16.90 -19.27 -5.51
N VAL A 120 -16.03 -18.27 -5.55
CA VAL A 120 -15.63 -17.47 -4.37
C VAL A 120 -16.19 -16.06 -4.49
N ALA A 121 -17.07 -15.70 -3.56
CA ALA A 121 -17.58 -14.34 -3.39
C ALA A 121 -16.50 -13.43 -2.81
N THR A 122 -16.47 -12.17 -3.25
CA THR A 122 -15.51 -11.16 -2.78
C THR A 122 -16.22 -10.11 -1.94
N VAL A 123 -15.66 -9.81 -0.76
CA VAL A 123 -16.10 -8.72 0.11
C VAL A 123 -14.95 -7.74 0.30
N SER A 124 -15.18 -6.45 0.05
CA SER A 124 -14.16 -5.40 0.12
C SER A 124 -14.68 -4.24 0.96
N ILE A 125 -13.81 -3.63 1.78
CA ILE A 125 -14.16 -2.46 2.61
C ILE A 125 -13.18 -1.31 2.38
N THR A 126 -13.64 -0.07 2.55
CA THR A 126 -12.77 1.11 2.41
C THR A 126 -11.99 1.35 3.70
N ALA A 127 -10.67 1.36 3.61
CA ALA A 127 -9.76 1.60 4.73
C ALA A 127 -9.88 3.03 5.30
N PRO A 128 -9.43 3.28 6.53
CA PRO A 128 -9.38 4.64 7.10
C PRO A 128 -8.64 5.61 6.18
N GLY A 129 -9.17 6.83 6.05
CA GLY A 129 -8.59 7.89 5.22
C GLY A 129 -8.67 7.67 3.70
N HIS A 130 -9.27 6.57 3.21
CA HIS A 130 -9.30 6.25 1.78
C HIS A 130 -10.65 6.60 1.14
N GLY A 131 -10.63 6.94 -0.15
CA GLY A 131 -11.80 7.38 -0.90
C GLY A 131 -11.46 7.87 -2.29
N LEU A 132 -12.45 8.41 -2.99
CA LEU A 132 -12.25 9.01 -4.29
C LEU A 132 -11.88 10.50 -4.10
N PRO A 133 -10.74 10.97 -4.67
CA PRO A 133 -10.32 12.36 -4.56
C PRO A 133 -11.13 13.26 -5.52
N LEU A 134 -12.45 13.29 -5.34
CA LEU A 134 -13.33 14.16 -6.11
C LEU A 134 -13.46 15.52 -5.39
N GLY A 135 -13.17 16.61 -6.08
CA GLY A 135 -13.52 17.95 -5.60
C GLY A 135 -15.03 18.11 -5.42
N ASP A 136 -15.46 19.02 -4.56
CA ASP A 136 -16.88 19.24 -4.21
C ASP A 136 -17.78 19.51 -5.43
N ASP A 137 -17.22 20.06 -6.52
CA ASP A 137 -17.95 20.36 -7.75
C ASP A 137 -18.19 19.12 -8.66
N LEU A 138 -17.37 18.08 -8.54
CA LEU A 138 -17.43 16.89 -9.41
C LEU A 138 -18.37 15.81 -8.85
N ARG A 139 -18.60 15.77 -7.54
CA ARG A 139 -19.44 14.75 -6.89
C ARG A 139 -20.92 14.81 -7.32
N PRO A 140 -21.58 15.98 -7.34
CA PRO A 140 -22.98 16.07 -7.80
C PRO A 140 -23.14 15.72 -9.28
N LEU A 141 -22.09 15.93 -10.07
CA LEU A 141 -22.07 15.56 -11.49
C LEU A 141 -22.03 14.03 -11.66
N LEU A 142 -21.22 13.34 -10.85
CA LEU A 142 -21.16 11.87 -10.86
C LEU A 142 -22.53 11.26 -10.54
N GLU A 143 -23.19 11.75 -9.49
CA GLU A 143 -24.54 11.29 -9.14
C GLU A 143 -25.56 11.57 -10.25
N ALA A 144 -25.51 12.75 -10.87
CA ALA A 144 -26.42 13.11 -11.95
C ALA A 144 -26.24 12.23 -13.20
N VAL A 145 -24.99 11.90 -13.54
CA VAL A 145 -24.66 10.98 -14.65
C VAL A 145 -25.21 9.59 -14.36
N LEU A 146 -24.93 9.03 -13.17
CA LEU A 146 -25.40 7.70 -12.79
C LEU A 146 -26.93 7.62 -12.62
N ALA A 147 -27.56 8.70 -12.16
CA ALA A 147 -29.02 8.79 -12.08
C ALA A 147 -29.70 8.66 -13.45
N SER A 148 -29.06 9.11 -14.53
CA SER A 148 -29.59 9.01 -15.89
C SER A 148 -29.74 7.55 -16.38
N SER A 149 -28.99 6.63 -15.77
CA SER A 149 -29.01 5.19 -16.05
C SER A 149 -29.66 4.38 -14.92
N CYS A 150 -30.47 5.01 -14.05
CA CYS A 150 -31.07 4.38 -12.87
C CYS A 150 -30.06 3.83 -11.85
N LEU A 151 -28.82 4.33 -11.85
CA LEU A 151 -27.73 3.94 -10.94
C LEU A 151 -27.46 5.01 -9.86
N ALA A 152 -28.43 5.87 -9.55
CA ALA A 152 -28.27 6.89 -8.51
C ALA A 152 -27.85 6.30 -7.14
N PRO A 153 -28.41 5.17 -6.66
CA PRO A 153 -27.95 4.54 -5.42
C PRO A 153 -26.49 4.11 -5.46
N LEU A 154 -26.03 3.58 -6.60
CA LEU A 154 -24.62 3.25 -6.83
C LEU A 154 -23.75 4.52 -6.74
N GLY A 155 -24.16 5.61 -7.39
CA GLY A 155 -23.44 6.88 -7.32
C GLY A 155 -23.25 7.39 -5.89
N ARG A 156 -24.29 7.31 -5.06
CA ARG A 156 -24.21 7.65 -3.63
C ARG A 156 -23.31 6.69 -2.85
N ALA A 157 -23.41 5.39 -3.13
CA ALA A 157 -22.56 4.39 -2.49
C ALA A 157 -21.08 4.61 -2.78
N ILE A 158 -20.75 5.08 -3.98
CA ILE A 158 -19.39 5.43 -4.41
C ILE A 158 -18.92 6.75 -3.80
N ALA A 159 -19.81 7.74 -3.66
CA ALA A 159 -19.48 9.05 -3.08
C ALA A 159 -19.30 9.01 -1.55
N GLU A 160 -19.83 7.99 -0.89
CA GLU A 160 -19.63 7.77 0.54
C GLU A 160 -18.26 7.10 0.79
N ASP A 161 -17.33 7.88 1.34
CA ASP A 161 -15.94 7.48 1.53
C ASP A 161 -15.32 8.02 2.82
N ARG A 162 -14.08 7.63 3.09
CA ARG A 162 -13.36 7.94 4.32
C ARG A 162 -12.21 8.93 4.09
N ALA A 163 -12.07 9.48 2.89
CA ALA A 163 -11.09 10.52 2.58
C ALA A 163 -11.63 11.90 3.00
N ARG A 164 -10.74 12.76 3.50
CA ARG A 164 -11.05 14.13 3.95
C ARG A 164 -10.03 15.08 3.36
N ASP A 165 -10.39 16.36 3.25
CA ASP A 165 -9.46 17.42 2.84
C ASP A 165 -8.53 17.74 4.02
N LEU A 166 -7.28 17.31 3.92
CA LEU A 166 -6.27 17.39 4.98
C LEU A 166 -5.33 18.58 4.80
N ASN A 167 -5.21 19.13 3.59
CA ASN A 167 -4.35 20.27 3.26
C ASN A 167 -5.13 21.58 3.02
N GLY A 168 -6.46 21.55 3.00
CA GLY A 168 -7.34 22.69 2.83
C GLY A 168 -7.45 23.19 1.38
N ASP A 169 -7.22 22.34 0.39
CA ASP A 169 -7.28 22.71 -1.03
C ASP A 169 -8.67 22.50 -1.68
N GLY A 170 -9.64 21.98 -0.91
CA GLY A 170 -11.00 21.71 -1.37
C GLY A 170 -11.19 20.34 -2.03
N SER A 171 -10.17 19.49 -2.04
CA SER A 171 -10.23 18.10 -2.52
C SER A 171 -9.96 17.12 -1.39
N ALA A 172 -10.55 15.92 -1.46
CA ALA A 172 -10.27 14.89 -0.46
C ALA A 172 -8.94 14.19 -0.73
N ASP A 173 -8.15 13.97 0.33
CA ASP A 173 -6.82 13.38 0.27
C ASP A 173 -6.84 11.90 0.65
N SER A 174 -7.06 11.04 -0.35
CA SER A 174 -7.06 9.59 -0.14
C SER A 174 -5.70 9.11 0.41
N ALA A 175 -5.74 8.41 1.54
CA ALA A 175 -4.59 7.85 2.25
C ALA A 175 -3.57 8.87 2.79
N GLY A 176 -3.89 10.17 2.85
CA GLY A 176 -2.93 11.24 3.11
C GLY A 176 -2.10 11.12 4.41
N LEU A 177 -2.63 10.45 5.44
CA LEU A 177 -1.94 10.22 6.72
C LEU A 177 -1.41 8.80 6.92
N TYR A 178 -1.70 7.87 6.00
CA TYR A 178 -1.54 6.44 6.24
C TYR A 178 -0.06 6.01 6.36
N PHE A 179 0.82 6.44 5.44
CA PHE A 179 2.27 6.23 5.53
C PHE A 179 3.04 7.55 5.60
N SER A 180 3.49 7.93 6.80
CA SER A 180 4.22 9.18 7.01
C SER A 180 5.33 9.05 8.06
N ALA A 181 6.02 10.15 8.35
CA ALA A 181 7.00 10.19 9.43
C ALA A 181 6.35 10.15 10.84
N TYR A 182 5.03 10.31 10.95
CA TYR A 182 4.30 10.16 12.23
C TYR A 182 4.07 8.67 12.52
N MET A 183 5.14 7.97 12.87
CA MET A 183 5.17 6.51 12.97
C MET A 183 4.10 5.91 13.90
N PHE A 184 3.72 6.62 14.96
CA PHE A 184 2.66 6.16 15.87
C PHE A 184 1.27 6.24 15.25
N HIS A 185 1.01 7.30 14.48
CA HIS A 185 -0.22 7.43 13.71
C HIS A 185 -0.26 6.36 12.62
N THR A 186 0.77 6.23 11.78
CA THR A 186 0.88 5.15 10.78
C THR A 186 0.67 3.74 11.37
N ARG A 187 1.24 3.45 12.54
CA ARG A 187 0.99 2.19 13.28
C ARG A 187 -0.50 2.02 13.58
N ASP A 188 -1.13 3.05 14.11
CA ASP A 188 -2.49 2.99 14.61
C ASP A 188 -3.54 3.05 13.47
N THR A 189 -3.25 3.71 12.35
CA THR A 189 -4.04 3.63 11.11
C THR A 189 -4.07 2.21 10.56
N LEU A 190 -2.93 1.52 10.50
CA LEU A 190 -2.87 0.10 10.14
C LEU A 190 -3.70 -0.76 11.10
N ARG A 191 -3.61 -0.51 12.41
CA ARG A 191 -4.40 -1.25 13.42
C ARG A 191 -5.90 -0.94 13.31
N GLN A 192 -6.28 0.28 12.97
CA GLN A 192 -7.68 0.64 12.74
C GLN A 192 -8.23 -0.11 11.52
N SER A 193 -7.47 -0.24 10.44
CA SER A 193 -7.85 -1.09 9.30
C SER A 193 -8.10 -2.54 9.74
N VAL A 194 -7.25 -3.11 10.60
CA VAL A 194 -7.46 -4.46 11.16
C VAL A 194 -8.77 -4.52 11.96
N VAL A 195 -9.07 -3.52 12.81
CA VAL A 195 -10.33 -3.45 13.56
C VAL A 195 -11.55 -3.45 12.62
N ASP A 196 -11.49 -2.68 11.54
CA ASP A 196 -12.57 -2.61 10.56
C ASP A 196 -12.79 -3.97 9.87
N TRP A 197 -11.71 -4.70 9.59
CA TRP A 197 -11.78 -6.07 9.06
C TRP A 197 -12.37 -7.07 10.07
N LEU A 198 -11.96 -7.03 11.35
CA LEU A 198 -12.54 -7.87 12.39
C LEU A 198 -14.06 -7.66 12.48
N GLN A 199 -14.51 -6.40 12.38
CA GLN A 199 -15.93 -6.06 12.41
C GLN A 199 -16.66 -6.53 11.15
N ALA A 200 -16.09 -6.34 9.95
CA ALA A 200 -16.67 -6.83 8.69
C ALA A 200 -16.85 -8.35 8.72
N ILE A 201 -15.81 -9.08 9.16
CA ILE A 201 -15.83 -10.54 9.25
C ILE A 201 -16.89 -11.00 10.26
N ARG A 202 -16.99 -10.33 11.41
CA ARG A 202 -18.05 -10.62 12.39
C ARG A 202 -19.45 -10.43 11.81
N ILE A 203 -19.68 -9.38 11.01
CA ILE A 203 -20.97 -9.13 10.36
C ILE A 203 -21.28 -10.23 9.35
N VAL A 204 -20.37 -10.53 8.42
CA VAL A 204 -20.56 -11.56 7.40
C VAL A 204 -20.77 -12.95 8.02
N ARG A 205 -20.07 -13.26 9.12
CA ARG A 205 -20.29 -14.50 9.90
C ARG A 205 -21.68 -14.59 10.51
N SER A 206 -22.33 -13.46 10.77
CA SER A 206 -23.63 -13.40 11.43
C SER A 206 -24.84 -13.59 10.52
N TRP A 207 -24.65 -13.72 9.21
CA TRP A 207 -25.76 -13.84 8.25
C TRP A 207 -26.51 -15.16 8.36
N GLN A 208 -25.84 -16.27 8.71
CA GLN A 208 -26.50 -17.57 8.85
C GLN A 208 -25.73 -18.58 9.71
N GLY A 209 -26.40 -19.69 10.03
CA GLY A 209 -25.77 -20.85 10.65
C GLY A 209 -25.40 -20.68 12.12
N HIS A 210 -25.85 -19.61 12.78
CA HIS A 210 -25.60 -19.40 14.20
C HIS A 210 -26.51 -20.30 15.05
N PRO A 211 -26.05 -20.85 16.20
CA PRO A 211 -26.86 -21.73 17.04
C PRO A 211 -28.22 -21.15 17.48
N ASP A 212 -28.26 -19.84 17.75
CA ASP A 212 -29.50 -19.13 18.14
C ASP A 212 -30.42 -18.77 16.96
N PHE A 213 -29.92 -18.81 15.72
CA PHE A 213 -30.68 -18.48 14.51
C PHE A 213 -30.12 -19.30 13.33
N PRO A 214 -30.43 -20.61 13.27
CA PRO A 214 -29.80 -21.52 12.31
C PRO A 214 -30.16 -21.20 10.86
N GLU A 215 -31.35 -20.62 10.63
CA GLU A 215 -31.90 -20.29 9.30
C GLU A 215 -31.53 -18.87 8.83
N GLY A 216 -30.78 -18.10 9.64
CA GLY A 216 -30.50 -16.68 9.37
C GLY A 216 -31.42 -15.73 10.12
N ARG A 217 -31.25 -14.43 9.89
CA ARG A 217 -32.09 -13.36 10.45
C ARG A 217 -32.46 -12.39 9.35
N ASP A 218 -33.69 -11.91 9.35
CA ASP A 218 -34.12 -10.87 8.43
C ASP A 218 -33.33 -9.57 8.67
N TRP A 219 -33.19 -8.76 7.63
CA TRP A 219 -32.68 -7.40 7.74
C TRP A 219 -33.54 -6.56 8.69
N GLU A 220 -32.90 -5.84 9.61
CA GLU A 220 -33.59 -4.83 10.39
C GLU A 220 -33.59 -3.50 9.61
N PRO A 221 -34.74 -2.81 9.51
CA PRO A 221 -34.77 -1.48 8.94
C PRO A 221 -33.83 -0.54 9.69
N ALA A 222 -33.05 0.22 8.94
CA ALA A 222 -32.02 1.09 9.47
C ALA A 222 -32.10 2.49 8.85
N THR A 223 -31.72 3.48 9.65
CA THR A 223 -31.45 4.84 9.18
C THR A 223 -30.06 5.23 9.61
N VAL A 224 -29.20 5.58 8.66
CA VAL A 224 -27.87 6.13 8.92
C VAL A 224 -27.96 7.65 8.75
N PRO A 225 -27.86 8.44 9.85
CA PRO A 225 -28.04 9.89 9.79
C PRO A 225 -26.80 10.58 9.21
N LEU A 226 -26.99 11.77 8.60
CA LEU A 226 -25.96 12.68 8.07
C LEU A 226 -24.73 12.98 8.96
N ARG A 227 -24.73 12.63 10.25
CA ARG A 227 -23.57 12.83 11.12
C ARG A 227 -22.48 11.77 10.90
N SER A 228 -22.87 10.62 10.38
CA SER A 228 -22.02 9.45 10.11
C SER A 228 -21.86 9.15 8.61
N SER A 229 -22.55 9.89 7.76
CA SER A 229 -22.58 9.72 6.30
C SER A 229 -22.73 11.07 5.61
N ARG A 230 -22.32 11.18 4.35
CA ARG A 230 -22.54 12.38 3.52
C ARG A 230 -24.01 12.56 3.14
N PHE A 231 -24.84 11.50 3.27
CA PHE A 231 -26.27 11.49 2.95
C PHE A 231 -27.08 10.68 3.97
N ASP A 232 -28.36 11.02 4.18
CA ASP A 232 -29.26 10.13 4.94
C ASP A 232 -29.49 8.83 4.13
N VAL A 233 -29.20 7.67 4.74
CA VAL A 233 -29.48 6.36 4.16
C VAL A 233 -30.65 5.74 4.91
N GLU A 234 -31.74 5.45 4.20
CA GLU A 234 -32.86 4.65 4.70
C GLU A 234 -32.82 3.27 4.05
N PHE A 235 -32.91 2.23 4.86
CA PHE A 235 -33.02 0.83 4.45
C PHE A 235 -34.20 0.20 5.16
N ASP A 236 -35.16 -0.36 4.43
CA ASP A 236 -36.38 -0.97 4.94
C ASP A 236 -36.28 -2.49 5.15
N GLY A 237 -35.19 -3.09 4.69
CA GLY A 237 -34.94 -4.53 4.80
C GLY A 237 -35.57 -5.38 3.69
N ASP A 238 -36.17 -4.74 2.69
CA ASP A 238 -36.84 -5.34 1.53
C ASP A 238 -35.98 -5.07 0.28
N ILE A 239 -35.05 -5.96 -0.01
CA ILE A 239 -34.06 -5.85 -1.08
C ILE A 239 -34.70 -6.08 -2.45
N ASP A 240 -35.62 -7.05 -2.56
CA ASP A 240 -36.25 -7.42 -3.83
C ASP A 240 -37.52 -6.60 -4.15
N GLY A 241 -38.05 -5.88 -3.15
CA GLY A 241 -39.19 -4.98 -3.27
C GLY A 241 -40.54 -5.68 -3.25
N ASP A 242 -40.63 -6.90 -2.73
CA ASP A 242 -41.87 -7.67 -2.66
C ASP A 242 -42.80 -7.28 -1.49
N GLY A 243 -42.29 -6.49 -0.55
CA GLY A 243 -43.00 -5.94 0.61
C GLY A 243 -42.78 -6.71 1.92
N ASP A 244 -42.07 -7.84 1.89
CA ASP A 244 -41.58 -8.56 3.06
C ASP A 244 -40.09 -8.23 3.30
N ARG A 245 -39.49 -8.75 4.38
CA ARG A 245 -38.07 -8.51 4.67
C ARG A 245 -37.24 -9.71 4.26
N ASP A 246 -36.12 -9.46 3.61
CA ASP A 246 -35.18 -10.49 3.18
C ASP A 246 -34.23 -10.92 4.29
N LEU A 247 -33.64 -12.11 4.14
CA LEU A 247 -32.60 -12.60 5.03
C LEU A 247 -31.33 -11.73 4.92
N ALA A 248 -30.67 -11.52 6.06
CA ALA A 248 -29.40 -10.84 6.10
C ALA A 248 -28.36 -11.62 5.27
N GLY A 249 -27.78 -10.93 4.28
CA GLY A 249 -26.83 -11.52 3.34
C GLY A 249 -27.46 -12.21 2.12
N ASP A 250 -28.78 -12.22 1.99
CA ASP A 250 -29.52 -12.59 0.78
C ASP A 250 -29.79 -11.30 -0.03
N PHE A 251 -28.99 -11.06 -1.05
CA PHE A 251 -29.02 -9.83 -1.85
C PHE A 251 -29.83 -9.98 -3.14
N ASP A 252 -30.29 -11.19 -3.49
CA ASP A 252 -31.18 -11.43 -4.63
C ASP A 252 -32.60 -11.86 -4.25
N GLY A 253 -32.90 -11.99 -2.96
CA GLY A 253 -34.24 -12.21 -2.40
C GLY A 253 -34.74 -13.64 -2.63
N ASP A 254 -33.85 -14.60 -2.87
CA ASP A 254 -34.25 -15.96 -3.23
C ASP A 254 -34.56 -16.86 -2.01
N GLY A 255 -34.33 -16.35 -0.81
CA GLY A 255 -34.52 -17.01 0.47
C GLY A 255 -33.29 -17.76 0.99
N VAL A 256 -32.12 -17.60 0.35
CA VAL A 256 -30.84 -18.18 0.78
C VAL A 256 -29.78 -17.07 0.85
N PRO A 257 -29.09 -16.88 2.00
CA PRO A 257 -27.97 -15.95 2.04
C PRO A 257 -26.90 -16.29 1.01
N ASP A 258 -26.48 -15.30 0.23
CA ASP A 258 -25.53 -15.45 -0.87
C ASP A 258 -24.16 -15.97 -0.41
N LEU A 259 -23.74 -15.54 0.78
CA LEU A 259 -22.43 -15.84 1.32
C LEU A 259 -22.40 -15.70 2.84
N GLY A 260 -21.26 -16.03 3.45
CA GLY A 260 -21.05 -15.90 4.88
C GLY A 260 -21.72 -16.98 5.72
N GLY A 261 -21.70 -16.78 7.03
CA GLY A 261 -22.19 -17.75 8.02
C GLY A 261 -21.18 -18.19 9.07
N TRP A 262 -21.70 -18.74 10.16
CA TRP A 262 -20.98 -18.91 11.42
C TRP A 262 -19.76 -19.84 11.34
N ASP A 263 -19.92 -20.97 10.66
CA ASP A 263 -18.91 -22.05 10.51
C ASP A 263 -18.33 -22.14 9.08
N VAL A 264 -18.36 -21.04 8.32
CA VAL A 264 -17.76 -20.96 6.99
C VAL A 264 -16.27 -20.58 7.12
N PRO A 265 -15.35 -21.22 6.36
CA PRO A 265 -13.97 -20.77 6.28
C PRO A 265 -13.87 -19.52 5.40
N TYR A 266 -13.12 -18.52 5.85
CA TYR A 266 -12.94 -17.26 5.11
C TYR A 266 -11.54 -17.15 4.49
N GLY A 267 -11.49 -16.59 3.29
CA GLY A 267 -10.27 -16.19 2.61
C GLY A 267 -9.92 -14.72 2.86
N GLN A 268 -8.66 -14.33 2.69
CA GLN A 268 -8.31 -12.92 2.52
C GLN A 268 -7.15 -12.73 1.53
N TRP A 269 -7.26 -11.75 0.66
CA TRP A 269 -6.16 -11.37 -0.22
C TRP A 269 -6.19 -9.88 -0.56
N GLY A 270 -5.15 -9.42 -1.23
CA GLY A 270 -5.00 -8.01 -1.60
C GLY A 270 -3.60 -7.73 -2.10
N SER A 271 -3.45 -6.59 -2.76
CA SER A 271 -2.21 -6.16 -3.41
C SER A 271 -1.63 -4.93 -2.71
N SER A 272 -0.30 -4.82 -2.62
CA SER A 272 0.38 -3.65 -2.03
C SER A 272 -0.04 -3.43 -0.56
N LEU A 273 -0.64 -2.28 -0.21
CA LEU A 273 -1.25 -2.06 1.10
C LEU A 273 -2.23 -3.19 1.49
N GLY A 274 -3.03 -3.66 0.53
CA GLY A 274 -3.93 -4.79 0.73
C GLY A 274 -3.18 -6.08 1.07
N GLY A 275 -1.99 -6.27 0.52
CA GLY A 275 -1.09 -7.37 0.87
C GLY A 275 -0.56 -7.26 2.30
N ILE A 276 -0.17 -6.05 2.75
CA ILE A 276 0.24 -5.76 4.14
C ILE A 276 -0.89 -6.12 5.10
N LEU A 277 -2.11 -5.63 4.82
CA LEU A 277 -3.29 -5.88 5.65
C LEU A 277 -3.69 -7.35 5.65
N SER A 278 -3.59 -8.04 4.52
CA SER A 278 -3.86 -9.49 4.43
C SER A 278 -2.88 -10.31 5.27
N MET A 279 -1.59 -9.96 5.25
CA MET A 279 -0.58 -10.59 6.11
C MET A 279 -0.85 -10.35 7.60
N LEU A 280 -1.25 -9.14 7.99
CA LEU A 280 -1.65 -8.82 9.37
C LEU A 280 -2.89 -9.60 9.80
N ASN A 281 -3.98 -9.48 9.04
CA ASN A 281 -5.27 -10.05 9.39
C ASN A 281 -5.23 -11.57 9.52
N THR A 282 -4.52 -12.28 8.62
CA THR A 282 -4.37 -13.75 8.70
C THR A 282 -3.75 -14.18 10.04
N GLY A 283 -2.88 -13.36 10.61
CA GLY A 283 -2.27 -13.62 11.91
C GLY A 283 -3.10 -13.17 13.11
N VAL A 284 -4.14 -12.35 12.92
CA VAL A 284 -4.94 -11.77 14.01
C VAL A 284 -6.35 -12.37 14.08
N GLU A 285 -7.00 -12.58 12.94
CA GLU A 285 -8.40 -13.02 12.83
C GLU A 285 -8.51 -14.54 12.70
N PRO A 286 -9.12 -15.23 13.67
CA PRO A 286 -9.17 -16.68 13.65
C PRO A 286 -10.00 -17.34 12.55
N ALA A 287 -10.99 -16.63 11.99
CA ALA A 287 -11.90 -17.12 10.96
C ALA A 287 -11.26 -17.18 9.56
N ILE A 288 -10.15 -16.46 9.33
CA ILE A 288 -9.40 -16.53 8.08
C ILE A 288 -8.60 -17.83 8.05
N THR A 289 -8.89 -18.71 7.09
CA THR A 289 -8.19 -20.00 6.92
C THR A 289 -7.25 -20.00 5.74
N ALA A 290 -7.42 -19.10 4.78
CA ALA A 290 -6.56 -18.99 3.61
C ALA A 290 -6.26 -17.54 3.30
N ALA A 291 -5.01 -17.23 2.97
CA ALA A 291 -4.68 -15.91 2.47
C ALA A 291 -3.70 -15.91 1.30
N ALA A 292 -3.78 -14.90 0.45
CA ALA A 292 -2.90 -14.76 -0.71
C ALA A 292 -2.42 -13.31 -0.90
N PRO A 293 -1.62 -12.76 0.03
CA PRO A 293 -1.09 -11.40 -0.10
C PRO A 293 -0.16 -11.28 -1.32
N VAL A 294 -0.39 -10.26 -2.13
CA VAL A 294 0.43 -9.91 -3.30
C VAL A 294 1.24 -8.65 -2.97
N SER A 295 2.57 -8.75 -3.01
CA SER A 295 3.50 -7.65 -2.69
C SER A 295 3.14 -6.94 -1.36
N GLY A 296 2.88 -7.70 -0.30
CA GLY A 296 2.54 -7.17 1.02
C GLY A 296 3.77 -6.78 1.86
N GLY A 297 4.68 -7.72 2.07
CA GLY A 297 5.91 -7.48 2.83
C GLY A 297 5.72 -7.38 4.35
N GLY A 298 6.82 -7.59 5.09
CA GLY A 298 6.92 -7.34 6.53
C GLY A 298 8.27 -6.69 6.87
N GLY A 299 8.41 -6.12 8.07
CA GLY A 299 9.52 -5.22 8.38
C GLY A 299 9.25 -3.83 7.78
N LEU A 300 8.17 -3.18 8.22
CA LEU A 300 7.63 -1.95 7.63
C LEU A 300 8.65 -0.83 7.55
N PHE A 301 9.61 -0.74 8.48
CA PHE A 301 10.67 0.25 8.37
C PHE A 301 11.64 -0.06 7.22
N ASP A 302 12.04 -1.34 7.01
CA ASP A 302 12.88 -1.71 5.86
C ASP A 302 12.16 -1.46 4.53
N LEU A 303 10.84 -1.68 4.50
CA LEU A 303 9.98 -1.30 3.37
C LEU A 303 10.04 0.22 3.14
N GLY A 304 9.81 1.04 4.17
CA GLY A 304 9.86 2.50 4.08
C GLY A 304 11.23 3.08 3.70
N LEU A 305 12.32 2.38 3.99
CA LEU A 305 13.67 2.75 3.55
C LEU A 305 13.90 2.55 2.05
N ARG A 306 13.24 1.56 1.45
CA ARG A 306 13.57 1.06 0.11
C ARG A 306 12.50 1.36 -0.94
N THR A 307 11.30 1.71 -0.51
CA THR A 307 10.19 1.99 -1.42
C THR A 307 10.51 3.13 -2.39
N SER A 308 10.21 2.90 -3.66
CA SER A 308 10.29 3.91 -4.72
C SER A 308 9.00 4.72 -4.86
N LEU A 309 7.91 4.29 -4.21
CA LEU A 309 6.58 4.91 -4.27
C LEU A 309 6.63 6.33 -3.73
N GLY A 310 6.46 7.31 -4.62
CA GLY A 310 6.55 8.74 -4.29
C GLY A 310 5.63 9.14 -3.15
N THR A 311 4.38 8.65 -3.18
CA THR A 311 3.30 9.00 -2.26
C THR A 311 3.51 8.51 -0.82
N ALA A 312 4.36 7.49 -0.60
CA ALA A 312 4.81 7.10 0.74
C ALA A 312 6.22 7.66 1.06
N ARG A 313 7.11 7.71 0.06
CA ARG A 313 8.49 8.18 0.23
C ARG A 313 8.55 9.66 0.62
N ASN A 314 7.76 10.51 -0.02
CA ASN A 314 7.76 11.96 0.22
C ASN A 314 7.35 12.31 1.68
N PRO A 315 6.18 11.86 2.20
CA PRO A 315 5.75 12.19 3.56
C PRO A 315 6.68 11.70 4.66
N ILE A 316 7.41 10.60 4.42
CA ILE A 316 8.41 10.07 5.34
C ILE A 316 9.69 10.91 5.24
N TRP A 317 10.31 10.97 4.06
CA TRP A 317 11.68 11.46 3.93
C TRP A 317 11.78 12.98 3.92
N LEU A 318 10.77 13.70 3.44
CA LEU A 318 10.78 15.17 3.52
C LEU A 318 10.55 15.66 4.95
N ARG A 319 9.88 14.90 5.83
CA ARG A 319 9.79 15.23 7.27
C ARG A 319 11.05 14.80 8.03
N VAL A 320 11.60 13.62 7.75
CA VAL A 320 12.83 13.14 8.40
C VAL A 320 14.02 14.01 8.04
N MET A 321 14.12 14.41 6.77
CA MET A 321 15.24 15.24 6.32
C MET A 321 14.94 16.72 6.40
N GLY A 322 13.69 17.16 6.34
CA GLY A 322 13.36 18.57 6.18
C GLY A 322 12.97 19.28 7.47
N PRO A 323 12.41 20.50 7.35
CA PRO A 323 12.30 21.28 6.11
C PRO A 323 13.64 21.46 5.40
N ILE A 324 13.64 21.27 4.07
CA ILE A 324 14.82 21.50 3.25
C ILE A 324 14.76 22.94 2.74
N VAL A 325 15.77 23.74 3.04
CA VAL A 325 15.94 25.08 2.48
C VAL A 325 16.89 24.98 1.29
N ALA A 326 16.46 25.45 0.14
CA ALA A 326 17.21 25.36 -1.10
C ALA A 326 17.05 26.61 -1.96
N SER A 327 17.91 26.70 -2.97
CA SER A 327 17.83 27.74 -3.99
C SER A 327 17.83 27.19 -5.41
N GLN A 328 17.24 27.98 -6.33
CA GLN A 328 17.36 27.75 -7.75
C GLN A 328 17.44 29.07 -8.54
N PRO A 329 18.13 29.10 -9.69
CA PRO A 329 18.02 30.20 -10.65
C PRO A 329 16.57 30.34 -11.12
N SER A 330 16.08 31.58 -11.22
CA SER A 330 14.80 31.88 -11.83
C SER A 330 14.94 32.15 -13.33
N GLY A 331 14.09 31.50 -14.12
CA GLY A 331 13.87 31.81 -15.54
C GLY A 331 12.83 32.93 -15.77
N GLY A 332 12.29 33.51 -14.69
CA GLY A 332 11.16 34.41 -14.67
C GLY A 332 9.97 33.82 -13.88
N PRO A 333 8.94 34.63 -13.58
CA PRO A 333 7.80 34.20 -12.79
C PRO A 333 7.10 32.96 -13.39
N SER A 334 6.83 31.97 -12.54
CA SER A 334 6.13 30.72 -12.85
C SER A 334 5.42 30.21 -11.58
N PRO A 335 4.62 29.12 -11.64
CA PRO A 335 4.04 28.51 -10.44
C PRO A 335 5.09 28.10 -9.39
N GLN A 336 6.34 27.88 -9.82
CA GLN A 336 7.44 27.45 -8.94
C GLN A 336 8.23 28.62 -8.32
N THR A 337 8.05 29.86 -8.80
CA THR A 337 8.79 31.03 -8.31
C THR A 337 8.14 32.35 -8.74
N ALA A 338 8.07 33.34 -7.85
CA ALA A 338 7.67 34.70 -8.21
C ALA A 338 8.84 35.57 -8.69
N CYS A 339 10.06 35.04 -8.65
CA CYS A 339 11.27 35.81 -8.87
C CYS A 339 11.52 36.15 -10.35
N GLU A 340 12.09 37.32 -10.62
CA GLU A 340 12.44 37.76 -11.97
C GLU A 340 13.55 36.91 -12.60
N ALA A 341 13.60 36.86 -13.93
CA ALA A 341 14.64 36.12 -14.63
C ALA A 341 16.04 36.62 -14.26
N GLY A 342 16.95 35.70 -13.93
CA GLY A 342 18.32 36.02 -13.49
C GLY A 342 18.50 36.22 -11.99
N SER A 343 17.41 36.25 -11.22
CA SER A 343 17.48 36.19 -9.75
C SER A 343 17.56 34.74 -9.23
N ARG A 344 17.73 34.57 -7.92
CA ARG A 344 17.68 33.28 -7.23
C ARG A 344 16.44 33.21 -6.34
N SER A 345 15.66 32.16 -6.51
CA SER A 345 14.53 31.82 -5.63
C SER A 345 15.04 31.00 -4.46
N LEU A 346 14.72 31.42 -3.24
CA LEU A 346 14.96 30.69 -2.00
C LEU A 346 13.63 30.14 -1.50
N PHE A 347 13.59 28.84 -1.25
CA PHE A 347 12.35 28.14 -0.93
C PHE A 347 12.54 27.01 0.08
N PHE A 348 11.45 26.67 0.76
CA PHE A 348 11.31 25.41 1.47
C PHE A 348 10.82 24.32 0.51
N GLU A 349 11.44 23.15 0.54
CA GLU A 349 10.90 21.92 -0.02
C GLU A 349 10.31 21.10 1.13
N LEU A 350 9.00 20.85 1.06
CA LEU A 350 8.15 20.34 2.14
C LEU A 350 7.31 19.15 1.66
N PRO A 351 6.89 18.25 2.56
CA PRO A 351 5.88 17.24 2.24
C PRO A 351 4.49 17.87 2.31
N ASP A 352 3.73 17.84 1.22
CA ASP A 352 2.30 18.11 1.28
C ASP A 352 1.54 16.80 1.16
N LEU A 353 1.25 16.21 2.33
CA LEU A 353 0.76 14.84 2.44
C LEU A 353 1.64 13.88 1.64
N SER A 354 1.11 13.24 0.59
CA SER A 354 1.84 12.35 -0.32
C SER A 354 2.72 13.06 -1.35
N GLU A 355 2.47 14.34 -1.60
CA GLU A 355 3.13 15.15 -2.62
C GLU A 355 4.28 16.00 -2.04
N ARG A 356 4.94 16.72 -2.93
CA ARG A 356 5.95 17.72 -2.56
C ARG A 356 5.36 19.10 -2.77
N ALA A 357 5.50 19.95 -1.77
CA ALA A 357 5.24 21.36 -1.90
C ALA A 357 6.55 22.16 -1.92
N ARG A 358 6.51 23.24 -2.68
CA ARG A 358 7.53 24.28 -2.66
C ARG A 358 6.91 25.58 -2.16
N THR A 359 7.51 26.14 -1.13
CA THR A 359 7.08 27.40 -0.54
C THR A 359 8.24 28.39 -0.60
N GLU A 360 8.20 29.30 -1.58
CA GLU A 360 9.19 30.37 -1.75
C GLU A 360 9.08 31.40 -0.62
N PHE A 361 10.20 31.84 -0.06
CA PHE A 361 10.22 32.87 0.98
C PHE A 361 11.06 34.11 0.62
N ALA A 362 11.92 34.03 -0.39
CA ALA A 362 12.69 35.19 -0.85
C ALA A 362 13.16 35.05 -2.31
N CYS A 363 13.24 36.20 -2.97
CA CYS A 363 14.00 36.41 -4.19
C CYS A 363 15.26 37.20 -3.84
N VAL A 364 16.45 36.67 -4.18
CA VAL A 364 17.72 37.37 -4.00
C VAL A 364 18.39 37.60 -5.36
N SER A 365 19.20 38.66 -5.44
CA SER A 365 19.92 38.96 -6.68
C SER A 365 21.04 37.93 -6.93
N GLU A 366 21.49 37.80 -8.18
CA GLU A 366 22.66 36.97 -8.50
C GLU A 366 23.91 37.39 -7.70
N ALA A 367 24.10 38.69 -7.47
CA ALA A 367 25.22 39.21 -6.69
C ALA A 367 25.09 38.98 -5.17
N SER A 368 23.94 38.50 -4.70
CA SER A 368 23.65 38.24 -3.29
C SER A 368 23.77 36.75 -2.93
N LEU A 369 24.03 35.88 -3.92
CA LEU A 369 24.16 34.44 -3.73
C LEU A 369 24.92 33.82 -4.91
N ASP A 370 26.24 33.74 -4.80
CA ASP A 370 27.15 33.23 -5.83
C ASP A 370 28.05 32.08 -5.31
N GLU A 371 28.77 31.42 -6.22
CA GLU A 371 29.69 30.33 -5.88
C GLU A 371 30.82 30.83 -4.96
N GLY A 372 31.01 30.15 -3.82
CA GLY A 372 31.99 30.53 -2.79
C GLY A 372 31.35 31.12 -1.53
N ASP A 373 30.09 31.55 -1.60
CA ASP A 373 29.33 32.03 -0.46
C ASP A 373 28.90 30.88 0.47
N VAL A 374 28.51 31.24 1.69
CA VAL A 374 27.90 30.32 2.65
C VAL A 374 26.53 30.82 3.08
N LEU A 375 25.52 29.97 2.89
CA LEU A 375 24.23 30.16 3.53
C LEU A 375 24.31 29.64 4.96
N PHE A 376 23.99 30.50 5.93
CA PHE A 376 23.82 30.15 7.33
C PHE A 376 22.35 30.28 7.71
N LEU A 377 21.79 29.23 8.29
CA LEU A 377 20.38 29.10 8.64
C LEU A 377 20.28 28.78 10.14
N ALA A 378 19.54 29.61 10.87
CA ALA A 378 19.30 29.45 12.29
C ALA A 378 17.81 29.34 12.59
N ASN A 379 17.46 28.36 13.42
CA ASN A 379 16.18 28.31 14.08
C ASN A 379 16.33 29.06 15.41
N LEU A 380 15.77 30.25 15.44
CA LEU A 380 15.85 31.17 16.58
C LEU A 380 15.02 30.71 17.78
N THR A 381 14.16 29.71 17.59
CA THR A 381 13.27 29.17 18.63
C THR A 381 13.96 28.07 19.43
N ASN A 382 14.61 27.12 18.74
CA ASN A 382 15.27 25.98 19.38
C ASN A 382 16.81 26.08 19.43
N GLY A 383 17.41 27.08 18.76
CA GLY A 383 18.85 27.34 18.75
C GLY A 383 19.67 26.48 17.79
N GLU A 384 19.01 25.65 16.96
CA GLU A 384 19.69 24.83 15.96
C GLU A 384 20.20 25.67 14.79
N THR A 385 21.40 25.35 14.32
CA THR A 385 22.06 26.06 13.21
C THR A 385 22.56 25.09 12.15
N ARG A 386 22.46 25.50 10.89
CA ARG A 386 22.82 24.72 9.70
C ARG A 386 23.42 25.65 8.67
N CYS A 387 24.30 25.12 7.83
CA CYS A 387 25.00 25.91 6.84
C CYS A 387 25.26 25.05 5.60
N ALA A 388 25.42 25.72 4.46
CA ALA A 388 25.77 25.07 3.21
C ALA A 388 26.61 25.99 2.34
N ALA A 389 27.61 25.39 1.68
CA ALA A 389 28.32 26.06 0.60
C ALA A 389 27.37 26.30 -0.58
N VAL A 390 27.47 27.49 -1.15
CA VAL A 390 26.78 27.86 -2.38
C VAL A 390 27.62 27.40 -3.56
N GLY A 391 27.02 26.56 -4.41
CA GLY A 391 27.64 26.03 -5.62
C GLY A 391 27.29 26.84 -6.87
N PRO A 392 27.66 26.34 -8.05
CA PRO A 392 27.38 26.99 -9.33
C PRO A 392 25.92 27.39 -9.49
N GLU A 393 25.69 28.53 -10.16
CA GLU A 393 24.36 29.14 -10.35
C GLU A 393 23.64 29.49 -9.03
N GLY A 394 24.39 29.73 -7.96
CA GLY A 394 23.84 30.08 -6.65
C GLY A 394 23.06 28.94 -5.99
N ARG A 395 23.33 27.68 -6.37
CA ARG A 395 22.58 26.51 -5.87
C ARG A 395 23.13 26.02 -4.55
N PHE A 396 22.26 25.88 -3.56
CA PHE A 396 22.56 25.18 -2.32
C PHE A 396 21.36 24.32 -1.88
N ARG A 397 21.60 23.42 -0.93
CA ARG A 397 20.55 22.84 -0.09
C ARG A 397 21.08 22.61 1.31
N THR A 398 20.26 22.88 2.30
CA THR A 398 20.49 22.49 3.69
C THR A 398 19.16 22.11 4.33
N GLN A 399 19.20 21.52 5.52
CA GLN A 399 18.00 21.14 6.24
C GLN A 399 18.10 21.57 7.68
N ILE A 400 16.98 21.98 8.29
CA ILE A 400 16.95 22.47 9.67
C ILE A 400 15.84 21.79 10.48
N PRO A 401 16.13 21.27 11.70
CA PRO A 401 15.09 20.78 12.59
C PRO A 401 14.17 21.92 13.05
N THR A 402 12.86 21.73 12.91
CA THR A 402 11.85 22.74 13.22
C THR A 402 10.56 22.11 13.73
N SER A 403 9.82 22.87 14.52
CA SER A 403 8.36 22.74 14.66
C SER A 403 7.67 23.77 13.77
N ARG A 404 6.44 23.49 13.35
CA ARG A 404 5.60 24.47 12.62
C ARG A 404 5.53 25.78 13.41
N GLY A 405 5.84 26.90 12.76
CA GLY A 405 5.82 28.24 13.36
C GLY A 405 7.13 28.68 14.02
N ASP A 406 8.16 27.83 14.09
CA ASP A 406 9.48 28.23 14.62
C ASP A 406 10.07 29.41 13.83
N ARG A 407 10.57 30.42 14.54
CA ARG A 407 11.26 31.59 13.96
C ARG A 407 12.57 31.19 13.30
N LEU A 408 12.79 31.62 12.05
CA LEU A 408 14.00 31.35 11.28
C LEU A 408 14.74 32.64 10.90
N SER A 409 16.05 32.53 10.74
CA SER A 409 16.92 33.58 10.18
C SER A 409 17.91 32.96 9.22
N VAL A 410 18.03 33.57 8.03
CA VAL A 410 18.98 33.17 7.00
C VAL A 410 19.96 34.31 6.77
N LEU A 411 21.25 34.01 6.90
CA LEU A 411 22.35 34.92 6.58
C LEU A 411 23.11 34.36 5.38
N ILE A 412 23.54 35.25 4.50
CA ILE A 412 24.44 34.89 3.39
C ILE A 412 25.78 35.56 3.65
N TYR A 413 26.83 34.76 3.83
CA TYR A 413 28.20 35.22 4.04
C TYR A 413 29.00 35.16 2.73
N ASP A 414 29.65 36.27 2.40
CA ASP A 414 30.51 36.43 1.21
C ASP A 414 31.79 35.58 1.32
N ASP A 415 32.14 34.81 0.28
CA ASP A 415 33.41 34.07 0.17
C ASP A 415 33.83 33.31 1.45
N ALA A 416 32.86 32.66 2.10
CA ALA A 416 33.02 32.10 3.43
C ALA A 416 33.28 30.57 3.46
N VAL A 417 33.20 29.87 2.32
CA VAL A 417 33.32 28.40 2.27
C VAL A 417 34.66 27.91 2.80
N GLY A 418 35.73 28.68 2.60
CA GLY A 418 37.08 28.34 3.09
C GLY A 418 37.36 28.75 4.55
N ARG A 419 36.41 29.39 5.24
CA ARG A 419 36.59 29.98 6.58
C ARG A 419 35.58 29.47 7.62
N MET A 420 34.62 28.65 7.18
CA MET A 420 33.59 28.05 8.03
C MET A 420 33.65 26.52 7.94
N ASP A 421 33.68 25.87 9.11
CA ASP A 421 33.44 24.44 9.20
C ASP A 421 31.96 24.16 8.92
N LEU A 422 31.65 23.67 7.71
CA LEU A 422 30.29 23.34 7.29
C LEU A 422 29.65 22.18 8.08
N GLY A 423 30.43 21.43 8.86
CA GLY A 423 29.93 20.39 9.76
C GLY A 423 29.41 20.94 11.09
N THR A 424 29.97 22.05 11.58
CA THR A 424 29.60 22.67 12.86
C THR A 424 28.98 24.06 12.72
N CYS A 425 29.04 24.64 11.53
CA CYS A 425 28.64 26.02 11.20
C CYS A 425 29.31 27.06 12.09
N ARG A 426 30.59 26.83 12.38
CA ARG A 426 31.45 27.75 13.12
C ARG A 426 32.56 28.26 12.22
N PHE A 427 32.91 29.52 12.39
CA PHE A 427 34.11 30.07 11.79
C PHE A 427 35.34 29.44 12.45
N ASP A 428 36.41 29.29 11.67
CA ASP A 428 37.70 28.79 12.19
C ASP A 428 38.20 29.68 13.33
N GLU A 429 38.82 29.08 14.36
CA GLU A 429 39.28 29.80 15.56
C GLU A 429 40.33 30.91 15.26
N ASP A 430 40.94 30.86 14.07
CA ASP A 430 41.96 31.80 13.60
C ASP A 430 41.38 33.01 12.83
N VAL A 431 40.05 33.16 12.71
CA VAL A 431 39.46 34.37 12.12
C VAL A 431 39.63 35.54 13.09
N GLU A 432 40.61 36.42 12.82
CA GLU A 432 40.88 37.60 13.67
C GLU A 432 39.65 38.55 13.73
N GLU A 433 39.51 39.27 14.84
CA GLU A 433 38.44 40.26 15.05
C GLU A 433 38.62 41.41 14.02
N GLY A 434 37.87 41.34 12.91
CA GLY A 434 38.02 42.22 11.74
C GLY A 434 38.18 41.49 10.39
N GLU A 435 38.35 40.17 10.40
CA GLU A 435 38.45 39.29 9.22
C GLU A 435 37.21 38.40 9.01
N ALA A 436 36.18 38.56 9.84
CA ALA A 436 34.91 37.87 9.70
C ALA A 436 34.27 38.18 8.33
N PRO A 437 33.79 37.16 7.59
CA PRO A 437 33.15 37.38 6.30
C PRO A 437 32.01 38.40 6.36
N ASP A 438 31.92 39.23 5.32
CA ASP A 438 30.83 40.19 5.19
C ASP A 438 29.49 39.45 5.03
N VAL A 439 28.44 39.99 5.66
CA VAL A 439 27.08 39.48 5.49
C VAL A 439 26.45 40.21 4.31
N LEU A 440 26.22 39.50 3.21
CA LEU A 440 25.60 40.04 1.99
C LEU A 440 24.10 40.29 2.18
N ASP A 441 23.42 39.43 2.95
CA ASP A 441 21.98 39.56 3.20
C ASP A 441 21.56 38.88 4.51
N VAL A 442 20.47 39.40 5.11
CA VAL A 442 19.83 38.87 6.32
C VAL A 442 18.32 38.76 6.10
N ILE A 443 17.81 37.54 6.00
CA ILE A 443 16.41 37.24 5.69
C ILE A 443 15.73 36.69 6.96
N GLU A 444 14.96 37.55 7.62
CA GLU A 444 14.18 37.23 8.83
C GLU A 444 12.67 37.45 8.65
N THR A 445 12.27 37.79 7.43
CA THR A 445 10.88 38.00 7.02
C THR A 445 10.62 37.25 5.72
N TRP A 446 9.38 36.82 5.52
CA TRP A 446 8.89 36.45 4.20
C TRP A 446 9.04 37.66 3.28
N ARG A 447 9.77 37.53 2.18
CA ARG A 447 10.01 38.61 1.21
C ARG A 447 9.25 38.41 -0.10
N SER A 448 9.01 37.16 -0.47
CA SER A 448 8.22 36.77 -1.63
C SER A 448 7.47 35.47 -1.34
N GLY A 449 6.64 35.04 -2.28
CA GLY A 449 6.00 33.74 -2.27
C GLY A 449 5.46 33.40 -3.66
N ASN A 450 5.44 32.12 -3.98
CA ASN A 450 4.97 31.57 -5.25
C ASN A 450 3.50 31.14 -5.20
N GLY A 451 2.66 31.81 -4.39
CA GLY A 451 1.30 31.38 -4.04
C GLY A 451 0.55 30.70 -5.19
N ASP A 452 0.06 29.48 -4.95
CA ASP A 452 -0.65 28.67 -5.95
C ASP A 452 -2.18 28.87 -5.85
N GLY A 453 -2.85 28.98 -7.01
CA GLY A 453 -4.32 28.88 -7.14
C GLY A 453 -5.08 30.18 -7.46
N ASP A 454 -6.31 30.02 -7.97
CA ASP A 454 -7.27 31.12 -8.17
C ASP A 454 -7.68 31.72 -6.81
N GLY A 455 -7.34 32.99 -6.57
CA GLY A 455 -7.57 33.66 -5.28
C GLY A 455 -6.35 33.70 -4.34
N ALA A 456 -5.21 33.12 -4.73
CA ALA A 456 -3.95 33.28 -4.00
C ALA A 456 -3.51 34.75 -3.97
N CYS A 457 -2.98 35.20 -2.84
CA CYS A 457 -2.58 36.59 -2.71
C CYS A 457 -1.30 36.86 -3.51
N GLY A 458 -1.23 38.01 -4.22
CA GLY A 458 -0.21 38.25 -5.24
C GLY A 458 1.24 38.41 -4.75
N THR A 459 1.49 38.36 -3.44
CA THR A 459 2.84 38.51 -2.84
C THR A 459 3.10 37.60 -1.64
N CYS A 460 2.24 36.61 -1.37
CA CYS A 460 2.41 35.68 -0.24
C CYS A 460 2.78 34.28 -0.71
N ALA A 461 3.27 33.50 0.24
CA ALA A 461 3.36 32.06 0.10
C ALA A 461 2.14 31.40 0.74
N VAL A 462 1.67 30.30 0.17
CA VAL A 462 0.57 29.49 0.71
C VAL A 462 1.07 28.06 0.90
N TYR A 463 0.76 27.45 2.04
CA TYR A 463 1.09 26.06 2.32
C TYR A 463 0.06 25.47 3.28
N GLN A 464 -0.62 24.38 2.88
CA GLN A 464 -1.67 23.69 3.65
C GLN A 464 -2.70 24.65 4.27
N GLY A 465 -3.28 25.53 3.44
CA GLY A 465 -4.24 26.56 3.84
C GLY A 465 -3.67 27.74 4.63
N GLN A 466 -2.39 27.72 5.00
CA GLN A 466 -1.74 28.81 5.74
C GLN A 466 -1.14 29.84 4.78
N VAL A 467 -1.39 31.12 5.06
CA VAL A 467 -0.90 32.26 4.27
C VAL A 467 0.25 32.95 4.98
N PHE A 468 1.36 33.13 4.29
CA PHE A 468 2.56 33.81 4.76
C PHE A 468 2.78 35.11 3.98
N GLU A 469 2.36 36.23 4.58
CA GLU A 469 2.40 37.55 3.94
C GLU A 469 3.82 38.11 3.82
N ALA A 470 4.13 38.78 2.72
CA ALA A 470 5.38 39.52 2.58
C ALA A 470 5.52 40.59 3.69
N GLY A 471 6.71 40.67 4.27
CA GLY A 471 7.04 41.50 5.44
C GLY A 471 6.70 40.85 6.78
N SER A 472 5.92 39.76 6.80
CA SER A 472 5.70 38.99 8.03
C SER A 472 6.96 38.23 8.44
N PRO A 473 7.12 37.86 9.71
CA PRO A 473 8.34 37.22 10.15
C PRO A 473 8.54 35.82 9.56
N LEU A 474 9.78 35.48 9.19
CA LEU A 474 10.11 34.18 8.63
C LEU A 474 9.95 33.10 9.70
N VAL A 475 9.07 32.14 9.40
CA VAL A 475 8.74 31.01 10.25
C VAL A 475 8.75 29.73 9.43
N ALA A 476 9.04 28.59 10.07
CA ALA A 476 8.96 27.29 9.44
C ALA A 476 7.49 26.94 9.09
N PRO A 477 7.14 26.67 7.80
CA PRO A 477 5.77 26.31 7.42
C PRO A 477 5.34 24.92 7.92
N ALA A 478 6.30 24.04 8.15
CA ALA A 478 6.08 22.68 8.63
C ALA A 478 7.20 22.25 9.56
N GLU A 479 6.92 21.23 10.36
CA GLU A 479 7.87 20.54 11.21
C GLU A 479 8.74 19.53 10.44
N GLY A 480 9.89 19.20 11.02
CA GLY A 480 10.76 18.13 10.53
C GLY A 480 12.02 17.96 11.37
N LEU A 481 12.67 16.79 11.21
CA LEU A 481 13.80 16.37 12.06
C LEU A 481 15.15 16.92 11.60
N GLY A 482 15.24 17.49 10.38
CA GLY A 482 16.47 18.07 9.83
C GLY A 482 17.66 17.10 9.77
N LEU A 483 17.43 15.78 9.64
CA LEU A 483 18.49 14.78 9.64
C LEU A 483 19.21 14.71 8.29
N ALA A 484 20.55 14.68 8.33
CA ALA A 484 21.35 14.47 7.15
C ALA A 484 21.39 13.00 6.72
N ARG A 485 21.49 12.76 5.41
CA ARG A 485 21.66 11.41 4.84
C ARG A 485 22.94 10.75 5.34
N GLN A 486 22.93 9.42 5.41
CA GLN A 486 24.11 8.59 5.72
C GLN A 486 24.78 8.87 7.08
N THR A 487 24.06 9.50 8.01
CA THR A 487 24.56 9.80 9.37
C THR A 487 24.25 8.66 10.36
N PRO A 488 25.01 8.55 11.47
CA PRO A 488 24.66 7.68 12.58
C PRO A 488 23.27 7.95 13.16
N ASP A 489 22.84 9.21 13.24
CA ASP A 489 21.54 9.58 13.81
C ASP A 489 20.39 9.10 12.95
N LEU A 490 20.51 9.20 11.62
CA LEU A 490 19.50 8.62 10.73
C LEU A 490 19.43 7.09 10.88
N ARG A 491 20.57 6.40 11.05
CA ARG A 491 20.58 4.95 11.32
C ARG A 491 20.00 4.60 12.70
N ARG A 492 20.11 5.48 13.70
CA ARG A 492 19.47 5.29 15.01
C ARG A 492 17.97 5.46 14.92
N LEU A 493 17.51 6.49 14.20
CA LEU A 493 16.08 6.70 13.95
C LEU A 493 15.44 5.47 13.30
N ALA A 494 16.17 4.78 12.42
CA ALA A 494 15.68 3.54 11.82
C ALA A 494 15.24 2.48 12.82
N GLY A 495 16.08 2.20 13.83
CA GLY A 495 15.74 1.25 14.88
C GLY A 495 14.55 1.70 15.74
N LEU A 496 14.49 3.00 16.07
CA LEU A 496 13.39 3.57 16.86
C LEU A 496 12.06 3.56 16.10
N ALA A 497 12.09 3.88 14.81
CA ALA A 497 10.91 3.89 13.96
C ALA A 497 10.35 2.46 13.79
N GLN A 498 11.20 1.44 13.63
CA GLN A 498 10.74 0.05 13.63
C GLN A 498 10.05 -0.32 14.95
N ILE A 499 10.64 0.03 16.11
CA ILE A 499 10.01 -0.19 17.41
C ILE A 499 8.64 0.51 17.50
N ALA A 500 8.52 1.72 16.94
CA ALA A 500 7.28 2.47 16.95
C ALA A 500 6.17 1.79 16.13
N VAL A 501 6.50 1.20 14.98
CA VAL A 501 5.52 0.53 14.10
C VAL A 501 5.32 -0.96 14.37
N ASP A 502 6.21 -1.60 15.14
CA ASP A 502 6.19 -3.04 15.46
C ASP A 502 4.80 -3.63 15.79
N PRO A 503 3.95 -2.98 16.63
CA PRO A 503 2.63 -3.53 16.94
C PRO A 503 1.68 -3.66 15.73
N ALA A 504 2.00 -3.02 14.61
CA ALA A 504 1.26 -3.09 13.36
C ALA A 504 2.10 -3.67 12.21
N ASP A 505 3.28 -4.23 12.49
CA ASP A 505 4.13 -4.82 11.47
C ASP A 505 3.72 -6.28 11.18
N PRO A 506 3.38 -6.63 9.93
CA PRO A 506 3.00 -7.99 9.57
C PRO A 506 3.99 -9.06 10.04
N ILE A 507 5.30 -8.76 10.06
CA ILE A 507 6.32 -9.74 10.41
C ILE A 507 6.16 -10.30 11.84
N ASN A 508 5.60 -9.50 12.75
CA ASN A 508 5.36 -9.89 14.15
C ASN A 508 4.17 -10.84 14.30
N TYR A 509 3.29 -10.91 13.28
CA TYR A 509 2.13 -11.78 13.24
C TYR A 509 2.35 -13.01 12.34
N ALA A 510 3.46 -13.09 11.61
CA ALA A 510 3.73 -14.17 10.65
C ALA A 510 3.64 -15.58 11.25
N ARG A 511 4.13 -15.77 12.48
CA ARG A 511 4.05 -17.07 13.18
C ARG A 511 2.61 -17.44 13.56
N ARG A 512 1.71 -16.46 13.66
CA ARG A 512 0.29 -16.66 14.01
C ARG A 512 -0.54 -17.22 12.87
N VAL A 513 0.02 -17.40 11.68
CA VAL A 513 -0.67 -18.10 10.59
C VAL A 513 -0.91 -19.56 11.00
N PHE A 514 0.15 -20.38 11.13
CA PHE A 514 -0.01 -21.80 11.47
C PHE A 514 0.96 -22.35 12.53
N LEU A 515 2.01 -21.61 12.90
CA LEU A 515 2.97 -22.09 13.91
C LEU A 515 2.47 -21.86 15.34
N ASP A 516 1.77 -20.77 15.58
CA ASP A 516 1.21 -20.40 16.89
C ASP A 516 -0.11 -19.61 16.71
N PRO A 517 -1.15 -20.20 16.08
CA PRO A 517 -2.35 -19.49 15.70
C PRO A 517 -3.14 -18.93 16.90
N VAL A 518 -3.71 -17.75 16.73
CA VAL A 518 -4.64 -17.16 17.70
C VAL A 518 -5.94 -17.95 17.68
N MET A 519 -6.46 -18.32 18.85
CA MET A 519 -7.72 -19.07 19.00
C MET A 519 -8.83 -18.16 19.52
N ALA A 520 -10.06 -18.39 19.11
CA ALA A 520 -11.26 -17.75 19.67
C ALA A 520 -12.29 -18.81 20.05
N GLU A 521 -13.07 -18.56 21.11
CA GLU A 521 -14.06 -19.51 21.63
C GLU A 521 -15.22 -19.74 20.66
N ASP A 522 -15.53 -18.73 19.86
CA ASP A 522 -16.65 -18.68 18.91
C ASP A 522 -16.26 -19.09 17.48
N VAL A 523 -14.99 -19.47 17.26
CA VAL A 523 -14.47 -19.87 15.94
C VAL A 523 -13.98 -21.32 15.99
N THR A 524 -14.54 -22.17 15.14
CA THR A 524 -14.07 -23.55 14.98
C THR A 524 -12.60 -23.56 14.52
N PRO A 525 -11.68 -24.19 15.26
CA PRO A 525 -10.27 -24.26 14.90
C PRO A 525 -10.06 -24.93 13.54
N ARG A 526 -9.29 -24.28 12.66
CA ARG A 526 -8.92 -24.79 11.33
C ARG A 526 -7.46 -24.48 11.03
N THR A 527 -6.84 -25.33 10.23
CA THR A 527 -5.51 -25.07 9.66
C THR A 527 -5.59 -23.81 8.82
N ARG A 528 -4.68 -22.86 9.06
CA ARG A 528 -4.57 -21.64 8.25
C ARG A 528 -3.38 -21.74 7.32
N SER A 529 -3.53 -21.23 6.11
CA SER A 529 -2.50 -21.29 5.10
C SER A 529 -2.34 -19.95 4.40
N ILE A 530 -1.14 -19.69 3.89
CA ILE A 530 -0.85 -18.45 3.18
C ILE A 530 0.01 -18.67 1.95
N MET A 531 -0.38 -18.05 0.83
CA MET A 531 0.37 -17.90 -0.41
C MET A 531 1.01 -16.51 -0.42
N VAL A 532 2.28 -16.43 -0.03
CA VAL A 532 3.04 -15.18 -0.09
C VAL A 532 3.52 -14.97 -1.52
N LEU A 533 2.88 -14.07 -2.26
CA LEU A 533 3.22 -13.78 -3.65
C LEU A 533 3.95 -12.44 -3.74
N ASN A 534 5.21 -12.46 -4.16
CA ASN A 534 5.98 -11.27 -4.52
C ASN A 534 6.06 -11.15 -6.03
N THR A 535 6.03 -9.94 -6.58
CA THR A 535 6.42 -9.71 -7.98
C THR A 535 7.92 -9.44 -8.07
N ALA A 536 8.59 -10.12 -9.01
CA ALA A 536 10.02 -9.98 -9.20
C ALA A 536 10.37 -8.51 -9.49
N GLY A 537 11.37 -7.99 -8.79
CA GLY A 537 11.87 -6.64 -9.01
C GLY A 537 10.96 -5.49 -8.56
N ASP A 538 9.91 -5.78 -7.78
CA ASP A 538 9.08 -4.75 -7.18
C ASP A 538 9.95 -3.78 -6.37
N THR A 539 9.91 -2.49 -6.70
CA THR A 539 10.65 -1.45 -5.95
C THR A 539 9.74 -0.65 -5.03
N THR A 540 8.43 -0.85 -5.09
CA THR A 540 7.46 -0.23 -4.17
C THR A 540 7.34 -1.04 -2.90
N VAL A 541 7.14 -2.36 -3.01
CA VAL A 541 7.24 -3.32 -1.90
C VAL A 541 8.30 -4.36 -2.25
N PRO A 542 9.56 -4.17 -1.81
CA PRO A 542 10.66 -5.02 -2.24
C PRO A 542 10.44 -6.51 -1.93
N PRO A 543 10.77 -7.44 -2.84
CA PRO A 543 10.62 -8.89 -2.61
C PRO A 543 11.32 -9.39 -1.34
N SER A 544 12.41 -8.73 -0.93
CA SER A 544 13.10 -9.04 0.33
C SER A 544 12.18 -8.93 1.55
N THR A 545 11.20 -8.02 1.57
CA THR A 545 10.28 -7.83 2.69
C THR A 545 9.24 -8.96 2.78
N GLY A 546 8.70 -9.42 1.64
CA GLY A 546 7.77 -10.56 1.63
C GLY A 546 8.47 -11.89 1.90
N ASN A 547 9.70 -12.08 1.42
CA ASN A 547 10.51 -13.23 1.80
C ASN A 547 10.95 -13.18 3.28
N ALA A 548 11.16 -12.00 3.86
CA ALA A 548 11.38 -11.85 5.31
C ALA A 548 10.15 -12.30 6.11
N TYR A 549 8.94 -11.90 5.69
CA TYR A 549 7.70 -12.42 6.26
C TYR A 549 7.60 -13.95 6.11
N ALA A 550 7.87 -14.50 4.92
CA ALA A 550 7.84 -15.94 4.68
C ALA A 550 8.84 -16.73 5.56
N ARG A 551 10.02 -16.16 5.85
CA ARG A 551 10.96 -16.73 6.82
C ARG A 551 10.38 -16.72 8.22
N ALA A 552 9.80 -15.60 8.67
CA ALA A 552 9.19 -15.50 10.00
C ALA A 552 7.99 -16.44 10.17
N ALA A 553 7.19 -16.64 9.12
CA ALA A 553 6.08 -17.58 9.06
C ALA A 553 6.51 -19.06 9.05
N GLY A 554 7.80 -19.35 8.86
CA GLY A 554 8.32 -20.73 8.74
C GLY A 554 8.09 -21.37 7.36
N ILE A 555 7.75 -20.58 6.35
CA ILE A 555 7.53 -21.04 4.97
C ILE A 555 8.85 -21.13 4.22
N LEU A 556 9.66 -20.07 4.27
CA LEU A 556 10.97 -20.02 3.62
C LEU A 556 12.05 -20.51 4.59
N ALA A 557 12.58 -21.70 4.36
CA ALA A 557 13.67 -22.25 5.17
C ALA A 557 14.98 -21.49 4.90
N PHE A 558 15.66 -21.07 5.97
CA PHE A 558 16.92 -20.33 5.91
C PHE A 558 18.01 -20.91 6.83
N LEU A 559 17.71 -22.02 7.52
CA LEU A 559 18.68 -22.75 8.31
C LEU A 559 19.09 -24.05 7.61
N PRO A 560 20.36 -24.47 7.71
CA PRO A 560 20.85 -25.69 7.09
C PRO A 560 20.27 -26.95 7.77
N PRO A 561 20.33 -28.11 7.11
CA PRO A 561 19.74 -29.37 7.61
C PRO A 561 20.25 -29.85 8.99
N ASP A 562 21.39 -29.35 9.46
CA ASP A 562 22.03 -29.70 10.74
C ASP A 562 21.74 -28.70 11.87
N ALA A 563 20.82 -27.75 11.64
CA ALA A 563 20.40 -26.80 12.66
C ALA A 563 19.74 -27.47 13.89
N PRO A 564 19.73 -26.80 15.07
CA PRO A 564 19.11 -27.33 16.28
C PRO A 564 17.66 -27.74 16.10
N ILE A 565 17.23 -28.79 16.80
CA ILE A 565 15.88 -29.37 16.70
C ILE A 565 14.79 -28.35 17.02
N GLU A 566 15.05 -27.41 17.93
CA GLU A 566 14.13 -26.33 18.33
C GLU A 566 13.81 -25.36 17.19
N LEU A 567 14.62 -25.37 16.11
CA LEU A 567 14.48 -24.51 14.95
C LEU A 567 14.03 -25.28 13.70
N THR A 568 13.51 -26.50 13.84
CA THR A 568 13.18 -27.38 12.71
C THR A 568 12.15 -26.77 11.75
N ASP A 569 11.27 -25.88 12.24
CA ASP A 569 10.35 -25.14 11.38
C ASP A 569 11.03 -24.23 10.36
N TYR A 570 12.31 -23.91 10.55
CA TYR A 570 13.10 -23.03 9.69
C TYR A 570 14.23 -23.78 8.96
N THR A 571 14.33 -25.09 9.16
CA THR A 571 15.41 -25.95 8.68
C THR A 571 15.09 -26.55 7.31
N ALA A 572 15.96 -26.30 6.33
CA ALA A 572 15.82 -26.85 4.99
C ALA A 572 16.08 -28.37 4.96
N PRO A 573 15.36 -29.13 4.13
CA PRO A 573 15.65 -30.55 3.93
C PRO A 573 16.94 -30.72 3.10
N SER A 574 17.70 -31.79 3.35
CA SER A 574 18.99 -32.05 2.68
C SER A 574 18.90 -32.15 1.14
N ARG A 575 17.71 -32.40 0.60
CA ARG A 575 17.46 -32.46 -0.85
C ARG A 575 17.68 -31.13 -1.57
N VAL A 576 17.61 -29.99 -0.87
CA VAL A 576 17.81 -28.64 -1.46
C VAL A 576 19.21 -28.50 -2.06
N GLN A 577 20.23 -28.97 -1.36
CA GLN A 577 21.62 -28.97 -1.83
C GLN A 577 21.80 -29.78 -3.12
N GLY A 578 21.08 -30.90 -3.25
CA GLY A 578 21.10 -31.74 -4.45
C GLY A 578 20.41 -31.09 -5.66
N ALA A 579 19.34 -30.31 -5.42
CA ALA A 579 18.56 -29.67 -6.48
C ALA A 579 19.24 -28.41 -7.04
N TRP A 580 19.75 -27.53 -6.17
CA TRP A 580 20.21 -26.19 -6.59
C TRP A 580 21.64 -25.84 -6.18
N GLY A 581 22.35 -26.76 -5.52
CA GLY A 581 23.73 -26.54 -5.07
C GLY A 581 23.87 -25.57 -3.90
N GLN A 582 22.76 -25.19 -3.26
CA GLN A 582 22.71 -24.30 -2.09
C GLN A 582 22.14 -25.03 -0.86
N PRO A 583 22.54 -24.66 0.37
CA PRO A 583 22.10 -25.37 1.56
C PRO A 583 20.63 -25.10 1.92
N THR A 584 20.08 -23.95 1.52
CA THR A 584 18.69 -23.56 1.80
C THR A 584 18.04 -22.89 0.57
N PRO A 585 16.70 -22.87 0.47
CA PRO A 585 16.01 -22.10 -0.56
C PRO A 585 16.23 -20.58 -0.43
N ASP A 586 16.40 -20.04 0.79
CA ASP A 586 16.79 -18.63 0.99
C ASP A 586 18.15 -18.34 0.34
N ASP A 587 19.13 -19.25 0.47
CA ASP A 587 20.43 -19.13 -0.20
C ASP A 587 20.32 -19.19 -1.72
N VAL A 588 19.35 -19.92 -2.28
CA VAL A 588 19.05 -19.87 -3.73
C VAL A 588 18.60 -18.47 -4.13
N LEU A 589 17.68 -17.86 -3.39
CA LEU A 589 17.18 -16.51 -3.67
C LEU A 589 18.30 -15.47 -3.55
N ILE A 590 19.17 -15.59 -2.55
CA ILE A 590 20.34 -14.71 -2.36
C ILE A 590 21.35 -14.87 -3.51
N ALA A 591 21.75 -16.12 -3.82
CA ALA A 591 22.73 -16.40 -4.86
C ALA A 591 22.26 -15.97 -6.26
N ARG A 592 20.94 -15.89 -6.47
CA ARG A 592 20.31 -15.41 -7.69
C ARG A 592 19.84 -13.96 -7.60
N HIS A 593 20.22 -13.20 -6.57
CA HIS A 593 19.88 -11.78 -6.42
C HIS A 593 18.36 -11.48 -6.49
N VAL A 594 17.51 -12.47 -6.20
CA VAL A 594 16.05 -12.32 -6.23
C VAL A 594 15.60 -11.38 -5.11
N LEU A 595 16.20 -11.51 -3.92
CA LEU A 595 15.92 -10.63 -2.78
C LEU A 595 16.43 -9.20 -3.01
N GLU A 596 17.48 -9.03 -3.83
CA GLU A 596 17.99 -7.70 -4.23
C GLU A 596 16.97 -7.03 -5.16
N GLY A 597 16.49 -7.73 -6.19
CA GLY A 597 15.38 -7.26 -7.03
C GLY A 597 15.66 -5.98 -7.82
N LEU A 598 16.93 -5.63 -8.07
CA LEU A 598 17.30 -4.39 -8.76
C LEU A 598 17.84 -4.66 -10.16
N ALA A 599 16.97 -4.60 -11.18
CA ALA A 599 17.34 -4.83 -12.58
C ALA A 599 18.48 -3.92 -13.08
N ARG A 600 18.53 -2.67 -12.58
CA ARG A 600 19.58 -1.69 -12.89
C ARG A 600 21.00 -2.09 -12.48
N LEU A 601 21.16 -3.14 -11.68
CA LEU A 601 22.47 -3.67 -11.28
C LEU A 601 23.01 -4.74 -12.23
N GLU A 602 22.23 -5.10 -13.27
CA GLU A 602 22.67 -5.95 -14.39
C GLU A 602 23.27 -7.28 -13.91
N ARG A 603 22.63 -7.90 -12.91
CA ARG A 603 23.09 -9.15 -12.29
C ARG A 603 22.95 -10.36 -13.21
N HIS A 604 21.90 -10.37 -14.04
CA HIS A 604 21.54 -11.50 -14.91
C HIS A 604 21.26 -11.02 -16.34
N PRO A 605 22.24 -10.40 -17.01
CA PRO A 605 22.05 -9.82 -18.33
C PRO A 605 21.80 -10.93 -19.36
N VAL A 606 20.81 -10.72 -20.22
CA VAL A 606 20.58 -11.52 -21.42
C VAL A 606 21.21 -10.77 -22.61
N GLU A 607 21.68 -11.49 -23.63
CA GLU A 607 22.23 -10.84 -24.82
C GLU A 607 21.22 -9.87 -25.44
N GLY A 608 21.57 -8.59 -25.55
CA GLY A 608 20.66 -7.52 -26.01
C GLY A 608 19.77 -6.91 -24.93
N ALA A 609 19.76 -7.44 -23.70
CA ALA A 609 18.95 -6.97 -22.58
C ALA A 609 19.71 -7.05 -21.23
N PRO A 610 20.47 -6.01 -20.87
CA PRO A 610 21.33 -6.04 -19.68
C PRO A 610 20.57 -5.97 -18.34
N GLN A 611 19.37 -5.40 -18.34
CA GLN A 611 18.58 -5.13 -17.13
C GLN A 611 17.51 -6.19 -16.86
N PHE A 612 17.81 -7.46 -17.15
CA PHE A 612 16.91 -8.56 -16.83
C PHE A 612 17.18 -9.11 -15.43
N LEU A 613 16.09 -9.41 -14.73
CA LEU A 613 16.07 -10.14 -13.47
C LEU A 613 16.04 -11.64 -13.71
N PHE A 614 16.29 -12.41 -12.65
CA PHE A 614 16.28 -13.86 -12.67
C PHE A 614 14.88 -14.38 -12.30
N ASP A 615 14.30 -15.22 -13.16
CA ASP A 615 13.01 -15.85 -12.92
C ASP A 615 13.20 -17.17 -12.17
N VAL A 616 13.00 -17.11 -10.86
CA VAL A 616 13.32 -18.21 -9.96
C VAL A 616 12.22 -19.28 -9.87
N ASP A 617 10.98 -18.90 -10.13
CA ASP A 617 9.80 -19.77 -10.02
C ASP A 617 9.29 -20.27 -11.36
N ASP A 618 9.67 -19.62 -12.48
CA ASP A 618 9.38 -20.04 -13.85
C ASP A 618 7.92 -20.50 -14.02
N LEU A 619 6.98 -19.69 -13.51
CA LEU A 619 5.56 -20.06 -13.45
C LEU A 619 4.95 -20.25 -14.84
N SER A 620 5.50 -19.59 -15.85
CA SER A 620 5.12 -19.75 -17.25
C SER A 620 5.80 -20.93 -17.96
N GLU A 621 6.72 -21.64 -17.30
CA GLU A 621 7.53 -22.74 -17.87
C GLU A 621 8.25 -22.33 -19.18
N GLY A 622 8.65 -21.07 -19.26
CA GLY A 622 9.41 -20.50 -20.38
C GLY A 622 8.58 -20.02 -21.55
N ARG A 623 7.26 -19.89 -21.36
CA ARG A 623 6.33 -19.31 -22.35
C ARG A 623 6.47 -17.80 -22.47
N GLN A 624 6.96 -17.12 -21.43
CA GLN A 624 7.16 -15.67 -21.46
C GLN A 624 8.45 -15.27 -22.17
N PHE A 625 8.30 -14.30 -23.06
CA PHE A 625 9.39 -13.62 -23.76
C PHE A 625 9.14 -12.12 -23.69
N PHE A 626 10.23 -11.34 -23.62
CA PHE A 626 10.14 -9.91 -23.33
C PHE A 626 10.90 -9.07 -24.33
N SER A 627 10.48 -7.81 -24.49
CA SER A 627 11.24 -6.87 -25.29
C SER A 627 12.66 -6.65 -24.72
N PRO A 628 13.65 -6.18 -25.51
CA PRO A 628 14.99 -5.87 -25.01
C PRO A 628 15.03 -4.86 -23.85
N ARG A 629 14.00 -4.01 -23.71
CA ARG A 629 13.86 -3.08 -22.58
C ARG A 629 13.28 -3.72 -21.33
N GLY A 630 12.76 -4.95 -21.44
CA GLY A 630 12.19 -5.72 -20.34
C GLY A 630 10.90 -5.14 -19.77
N ASN A 631 10.24 -4.21 -20.47
CA ASN A 631 9.08 -3.47 -19.97
C ASN A 631 7.74 -3.93 -20.54
N ARG A 632 7.74 -4.98 -21.37
CA ARG A 632 6.55 -5.62 -21.95
C ARG A 632 6.89 -7.00 -22.49
N GLN A 633 5.89 -7.86 -22.58
CA GLN A 633 6.01 -9.12 -23.31
C GLN A 633 6.13 -8.86 -24.82
N LEU A 634 6.81 -9.78 -25.52
CA LEU A 634 7.01 -9.74 -26.96
C LEU A 634 7.18 -11.17 -27.47
N ALA A 635 6.48 -11.56 -28.54
CA ALA A 635 6.61 -12.91 -29.07
C ALA A 635 8.05 -13.23 -29.49
N GLU A 636 8.47 -14.50 -29.34
CA GLU A 636 9.82 -14.92 -29.72
C GLU A 636 10.12 -14.61 -31.20
N ALA A 637 9.14 -14.83 -32.08
CA ALA A 637 9.24 -14.52 -33.51
C ALA A 637 9.48 -13.03 -33.82
N GLU A 638 9.17 -12.14 -32.88
CA GLU A 638 9.33 -10.69 -33.00
C GLU A 638 10.61 -10.19 -32.31
N GLY A 639 11.48 -11.10 -31.87
CA GLY A 639 12.71 -10.79 -31.15
C GLY A 639 12.55 -10.73 -29.63
N GLY A 640 11.51 -11.37 -29.10
CA GLY A 640 11.34 -11.56 -27.66
C GLY A 640 12.50 -12.35 -27.05
N LEU A 641 13.01 -11.87 -25.91
CA LEU A 641 14.12 -12.45 -25.18
C LEU A 641 13.61 -13.14 -23.91
N ARG A 642 14.14 -14.33 -23.64
CA ARG A 642 13.78 -15.12 -22.46
C ARG A 642 14.68 -14.75 -21.27
N PRO A 643 14.15 -14.58 -20.05
CA PRO A 643 14.97 -14.38 -18.86
C PRO A 643 15.79 -15.63 -18.51
N MET A 644 16.82 -15.45 -17.68
CA MET A 644 17.48 -16.58 -17.02
C MET A 644 16.52 -17.18 -16.00
N ARG A 645 16.52 -18.52 -15.89
CA ARG A 645 15.56 -19.27 -15.07
C ARG A 645 16.24 -20.31 -14.19
N LEU A 646 15.59 -20.68 -13.10
CA LEU A 646 16.01 -21.82 -12.28
C LEU A 646 15.49 -23.14 -12.87
N ASP A 647 16.33 -24.18 -12.88
CA ASP A 647 15.94 -25.53 -13.27
C ASP A 647 16.46 -26.55 -12.22
N PRO A 648 15.59 -27.29 -11.52
CA PRO A 648 14.13 -27.16 -11.55
C PRO A 648 13.67 -25.82 -10.94
N PRO A 649 12.45 -25.32 -11.26
CA PRO A 649 11.91 -24.11 -10.65
C PRO A 649 11.79 -24.21 -9.13
N LEU A 650 11.89 -23.09 -8.41
CA LEU A 650 11.92 -23.10 -6.95
C LEU A 650 10.54 -23.45 -6.35
N ARG A 651 9.49 -22.67 -6.69
CA ARG A 651 8.08 -22.84 -6.31
C ARG A 651 7.93 -23.35 -4.86
N TRP A 652 8.56 -22.64 -3.92
CA TRP A 652 8.85 -23.18 -2.60
C TRP A 652 7.66 -23.12 -1.64
N GLY A 653 7.30 -24.26 -1.05
CA GLY A 653 6.21 -24.34 -0.08
C GLY A 653 6.32 -25.54 0.86
N ARG A 654 5.35 -25.63 1.78
CA ARG A 654 5.26 -26.65 2.82
C ARG A 654 3.83 -26.85 3.29
N VAL A 655 3.61 -27.95 4.01
CA VAL A 655 2.39 -28.16 4.80
C VAL A 655 2.30 -27.09 5.89
N SER A 656 1.11 -26.50 6.04
CA SER A 656 0.78 -25.47 7.03
C SER A 656 0.62 -26.05 8.44
N ALA A 657 1.68 -26.66 8.97
CA ALA A 657 1.73 -27.21 10.31
C ALA A 657 3.14 -27.03 10.90
N ARG A 658 3.25 -27.01 12.23
CA ARG A 658 4.55 -27.13 12.90
C ARG A 658 5.22 -28.43 12.46
N ALA A 659 6.54 -28.40 12.28
CA ALA A 659 7.30 -29.56 11.81
C ALA A 659 7.16 -30.77 12.74
N ILE A 660 6.99 -30.55 14.04
CA ILE A 660 6.75 -31.61 15.03
C ILE A 660 5.34 -32.23 14.95
N ASP A 661 4.36 -31.48 14.44
CA ASP A 661 2.97 -31.93 14.28
C ASP A 661 2.72 -32.50 12.87
N ALA A 662 3.58 -32.17 11.91
CA ALA A 662 3.48 -32.69 10.56
C ALA A 662 3.67 -34.21 10.55
N PHE A 663 2.67 -34.94 10.07
CA PHE A 663 2.81 -36.37 9.80
C PHE A 663 3.76 -36.58 8.60
N GLY A 664 5.06 -36.73 8.89
CA GLY A 664 6.10 -36.97 7.88
C GLY A 664 6.95 -35.72 7.58
N ASP A 665 7.40 -35.59 6.33
CA ASP A 665 8.19 -34.44 5.88
C ASP A 665 7.29 -33.20 5.72
N PRO A 666 7.44 -32.12 6.52
CA PRO A 666 6.65 -30.90 6.37
C PRO A 666 6.89 -30.24 5.00
N TRP A 667 8.03 -30.50 4.37
CA TRP A 667 8.42 -29.94 3.08
C TRP A 667 7.91 -30.76 1.89
N ARG A 668 7.08 -31.78 2.10
CA ARG A 668 6.48 -32.53 0.98
C ARG A 668 5.56 -31.63 0.17
N THR A 669 5.61 -31.71 -1.16
CA THR A 669 4.79 -30.87 -2.06
C THR A 669 3.58 -31.60 -2.64
N ARG A 670 3.48 -32.93 -2.42
CA ARG A 670 2.39 -33.78 -2.93
C ARG A 670 1.65 -34.55 -1.85
N GLY A 671 0.40 -34.88 -2.18
CA GLY A 671 -0.54 -35.65 -1.36
C GLY A 671 -1.65 -34.78 -0.80
N ASP A 672 -2.53 -35.38 0.01
CA ASP A 672 -3.64 -34.64 0.61
C ASP A 672 -3.13 -33.80 1.79
N PHE A 673 -3.57 -32.55 1.85
CA PHE A 673 -3.18 -31.57 2.86
C PHE A 673 -4.42 -30.93 3.48
N GLU A 674 -4.41 -30.74 4.80
CA GLU A 674 -5.39 -29.83 5.43
C GLU A 674 -5.10 -28.36 5.13
N GLY A 675 -3.83 -28.04 4.81
CA GLY A 675 -3.39 -26.70 4.46
C GLY A 675 -1.96 -26.70 3.92
N PHE A 676 -1.70 -25.83 2.95
CA PHE A 676 -0.41 -25.71 2.27
C PHE A 676 -0.03 -24.23 2.11
N SER A 677 1.15 -23.85 2.56
CA SER A 677 1.67 -22.48 2.46
C SER A 677 2.84 -22.44 1.48
N VAL A 678 2.93 -21.37 0.70
CA VAL A 678 3.91 -21.21 -0.38
C VAL A 678 4.44 -19.79 -0.41
N VAL A 679 5.69 -19.62 -0.84
CA VAL A 679 6.27 -18.33 -1.20
C VAL A 679 6.67 -18.35 -2.67
N LEU A 680 6.22 -17.33 -3.40
CA LEU A 680 6.46 -17.14 -4.82
C LEU A 680 7.08 -15.76 -5.07
N ASN A 681 7.92 -15.67 -6.08
CA ASN A 681 8.61 -14.50 -6.60
C ASN A 681 8.34 -14.46 -8.11
N ALA A 682 7.08 -14.17 -8.45
CA ALA A 682 6.54 -14.26 -9.79
C ALA A 682 7.18 -13.26 -10.75
N MET A 683 7.68 -13.74 -11.88
CA MET A 683 8.17 -12.89 -12.97
C MET A 683 7.00 -12.38 -13.81
N THR A 684 6.66 -11.10 -13.66
CA THR A 684 5.67 -10.43 -14.51
C THR A 684 6.35 -9.71 -15.67
N ILE A 685 7.35 -8.87 -15.38
CA ILE A 685 8.29 -8.31 -16.36
C ILE A 685 9.72 -8.31 -15.79
N PRO A 686 10.75 -8.53 -16.64
CA PRO A 686 12.11 -8.77 -16.17
C PRO A 686 12.86 -7.53 -15.70
N ASN A 687 12.31 -6.32 -15.85
CA ASN A 687 12.88 -5.11 -15.26
C ASN A 687 12.22 -4.69 -13.93
N GLY A 688 11.22 -5.46 -13.48
CA GLY A 688 10.49 -5.26 -12.24
C GLY A 688 9.14 -4.57 -12.42
N GLN A 689 8.13 -5.06 -11.71
CA GLN A 689 6.78 -4.47 -11.69
C GLN A 689 6.21 -4.54 -10.28
N HIS A 690 5.48 -3.49 -9.92
CA HIS A 690 4.68 -3.49 -8.71
C HIS A 690 3.36 -4.21 -8.97
N VAL A 691 3.04 -5.19 -8.12
CA VAL A 691 1.79 -5.98 -8.09
C VAL A 691 1.43 -6.72 -9.39
N LEU A 692 0.41 -7.56 -9.28
CA LEU A 692 -0.25 -8.16 -10.44
C LEU A 692 -1.16 -7.12 -11.08
N LEU A 693 -1.16 -7.08 -12.41
CA LEU A 693 -2.08 -6.25 -13.17
C LEU A 693 -3.34 -7.05 -13.50
N PRO A 694 -4.46 -6.37 -13.79
CA PRO A 694 -5.66 -7.01 -14.32
C PRO A 694 -5.40 -7.75 -15.65
N VAL A 695 -6.42 -8.48 -16.10
CA VAL A 695 -6.40 -9.24 -17.36
C VAL A 695 -5.95 -8.36 -18.53
N ASP A 696 -5.01 -8.89 -19.32
CA ASP A 696 -4.41 -8.23 -20.47
C ASP A 696 -4.33 -9.20 -21.66
N PRO A 697 -5.34 -9.19 -22.55
CA PRO A 697 -5.41 -10.12 -23.67
C PRO A 697 -4.34 -9.89 -24.75
N ASP A 698 -3.58 -8.80 -24.68
CA ASP A 698 -2.50 -8.50 -25.63
C ASP A 698 -1.18 -9.20 -25.27
N LYS A 699 -1.09 -9.83 -24.09
CA LYS A 699 0.11 -10.56 -23.66
C LYS A 699 0.23 -11.92 -24.34
N VAL A 700 1.47 -12.38 -24.52
CA VAL A 700 1.76 -13.71 -25.08
C VAL A 700 1.44 -14.81 -24.08
N PHE A 701 1.66 -14.51 -22.80
CA PHE A 701 1.23 -15.30 -21.66
C PHE A 701 0.64 -14.34 -20.64
N ASP A 702 -0.68 -14.34 -20.38
CA ASP A 702 -1.23 -13.44 -19.38
C ASP A 702 -0.97 -13.96 -17.96
N GLU A 703 0.16 -13.53 -17.37
CA GLU A 703 0.50 -13.90 -16.01
C GLU A 703 -0.43 -13.30 -14.96
N GLY A 704 -1.11 -12.20 -15.28
CA GLY A 704 -2.09 -11.57 -14.39
C GLY A 704 -3.29 -12.48 -14.21
N GLU A 705 -3.93 -12.87 -15.33
CA GLU A 705 -5.05 -13.81 -15.33
C GLU A 705 -4.63 -15.16 -14.71
N TYR A 706 -3.47 -15.70 -15.08
CA TYR A 706 -2.96 -16.96 -14.53
C TYR A 706 -2.83 -16.92 -12.99
N LEU A 707 -2.16 -15.90 -12.44
CA LEU A 707 -1.89 -15.83 -11.00
C LEU A 707 -3.13 -15.47 -10.18
N LEU A 708 -4.01 -14.64 -10.72
CA LEU A 708 -5.28 -14.30 -10.06
C LEU A 708 -6.25 -15.50 -10.04
N ASN A 709 -6.28 -16.31 -11.11
CA ASN A 709 -6.99 -17.58 -11.10
C ASN A 709 -6.34 -18.59 -10.12
N ALA A 710 -5.00 -18.63 -10.02
CA ALA A 710 -4.34 -19.46 -9.02
C ALA A 710 -4.68 -19.04 -7.57
N ILE A 711 -4.82 -17.73 -7.32
CA ILE A 711 -5.31 -17.18 -6.04
C ILE A 711 -6.76 -17.64 -5.81
N GLY A 712 -7.64 -17.48 -6.80
CA GLY A 712 -9.03 -17.94 -6.74
C GLY A 712 -9.15 -19.43 -6.40
N TRP A 713 -8.37 -20.28 -7.08
CA TRP A 713 -8.30 -21.73 -6.80
C TRP A 713 -7.85 -22.01 -5.36
N TYR A 714 -6.77 -21.35 -4.93
CA TYR A 714 -6.22 -21.52 -3.58
C TYR A 714 -7.26 -21.15 -2.51
N LEU A 715 -7.95 -20.03 -2.68
CA LEU A 715 -8.99 -19.57 -1.76
C LEU A 715 -10.22 -20.48 -1.78
N ALA A 716 -10.65 -20.95 -2.96
CA ALA A 716 -11.75 -21.90 -3.11
C ALA A 716 -11.47 -23.24 -2.39
N SER A 717 -10.21 -23.66 -2.32
CA SER A 717 -9.78 -24.84 -1.55
C SER A 717 -9.72 -24.60 -0.03
N GLY A 718 -9.77 -23.35 0.43
CA GLY A 718 -9.47 -23.02 1.82
C GLY A 718 -7.97 -23.10 2.13
N GLY A 719 -7.12 -22.95 1.11
CA GLY A 719 -5.67 -22.92 1.23
C GLY A 719 -4.99 -24.30 1.27
N SER A 720 -5.66 -25.34 0.77
CA SER A 720 -5.14 -26.72 0.78
C SER A 720 -4.55 -27.16 -0.56
N GLU A 721 -4.89 -26.49 -1.67
CA GLU A 721 -4.50 -26.90 -3.02
C GLU A 721 -3.73 -25.80 -3.75
N LEU A 722 -2.61 -26.20 -4.38
CA LEU A 722 -1.92 -25.39 -5.39
C LEU A 722 -2.13 -26.02 -6.76
N VAL A 723 -2.56 -25.21 -7.71
CA VAL A 723 -2.95 -25.67 -9.05
C VAL A 723 -1.87 -26.50 -9.76
N TRP A 724 -0.59 -26.14 -9.66
CA TRP A 724 0.52 -26.85 -10.31
C TRP A 724 0.95 -28.14 -9.59
N GLU A 725 0.37 -28.45 -8.42
CA GLU A 725 0.53 -29.76 -7.78
C GLU A 725 -0.70 -30.66 -8.02
N THR A 726 -1.84 -30.09 -8.41
CA THR A 726 -3.11 -30.81 -8.61
C THR A 726 -3.42 -31.10 -10.08
N LEU A 727 -3.11 -30.17 -10.99
CA LEU A 727 -3.39 -30.31 -12.41
C LEU A 727 -2.17 -30.79 -13.18
N GLU A 728 -2.40 -31.65 -14.18
CA GLU A 728 -1.35 -32.02 -15.15
C GLU A 728 -1.00 -30.85 -16.08
N ASP A 729 -1.97 -29.99 -16.39
CA ASP A 729 -1.82 -28.79 -17.19
C ASP A 729 -2.44 -27.58 -16.46
N PRO A 730 -1.66 -26.80 -15.70
CA PRO A 730 -2.17 -25.64 -14.98
C PRO A 730 -2.36 -24.42 -15.89
N PHE A 731 -2.00 -24.48 -17.19
CA PHE A 731 -2.06 -23.31 -18.07
C PHE A 731 -3.49 -22.92 -18.48
N CYS A 732 -4.49 -23.76 -18.21
CA CYS A 732 -5.90 -23.37 -18.32
C CYS A 732 -6.30 -22.22 -17.38
N LEU A 733 -5.43 -21.79 -16.45
CA LEU A 733 -5.67 -20.61 -15.63
C LEU A 733 -5.40 -19.31 -16.38
N GLU A 734 -4.59 -19.36 -17.44
CA GLU A 734 -4.27 -18.19 -18.26
C GLU A 734 -5.48 -17.69 -19.06
N ASP A 735 -6.43 -18.57 -19.36
CA ASP A 735 -7.64 -18.25 -20.13
C ASP A 735 -8.95 -18.55 -19.36
N SER A 736 -8.83 -18.74 -18.04
CA SER A 736 -9.93 -19.07 -17.12
C SER A 736 -10.72 -20.33 -17.49
N SER A 737 -10.16 -21.24 -18.30
CA SER A 737 -10.82 -22.48 -18.72
C SER A 737 -10.69 -23.64 -17.72
N CYS A 738 -9.87 -23.50 -16.68
CA CYS A 738 -9.76 -24.54 -15.64
C CYS A 738 -11.09 -24.75 -14.92
N VAL A 739 -11.53 -26.01 -14.85
CA VAL A 739 -12.70 -26.42 -14.07
C VAL A 739 -12.23 -27.13 -12.81
N ARG A 740 -12.62 -26.61 -11.64
CA ARG A 740 -12.40 -27.32 -10.39
C ARG A 740 -13.31 -28.56 -10.33
N PRO A 741 -12.76 -29.77 -10.08
CA PRO A 741 -13.53 -31.01 -10.07
C PRO A 741 -14.63 -31.09 -9.01
#